data_AF-A0A0C9UG96-F1
#
_entry.id   AF-A0A0C9UG96-F1
#
_cell.length_a   1.000
_cell.length_b   1.000
_cell.length_c   1.000
_cell.angle_alpha   90.00
_cell.angle_beta   90.00
_cell.angle_gamma   90.00
#
_symmetry.space_group_name_H-M   'P 1'
#
loop_
_entity.id
_entity.type
_entity.pdbx_description
1 polymer ?
#
loop_
_entity_poly.entity_id
_entity_poly.type
_entity_poly.pdbx_seq_one_letter_code
_entity_poly.pdbx_strand_id
1 'polypeptide(L)'
;MDRCKRVDITNFYEELKTFAEYGPAFQRVMDAYQGENEVLVRVRGEDVDIGQVNYLFRSNLLSYLAPIKQRRSFTLNEDTNVYYLPSKVGKLVLHPDFVESGLPDFLYTHIVYKRWTPKTIVADFFIVALDGTHLCTLTEVEVERHESTPISPVTGRYDVVFQPLSCQSRTVDEKVTVTSDREDLRELYKYLDFLAADALKKALESNAVPGNELNRVRYHQLAKRVVDTFSEFQQPNESTIGLFREKWPEMMEITGRIVSVHNRIFETSKAAVEVLYKDDIMTRFYKHYDWASTSLAERFRKLVSDLVSSGKRVIKVLEVGSGTGALTRHLVKVMEEFPESIIEFVISDVSKDLIPRMDYKHCQYRSFDLSISPSSQGFEPASFDAILGFHVLHVAPELQPALVALGELLFPGGSLLIGDLRGDSWATHEPGSIWFDFVFGSFAEWFSFTDGRKHCTMTQEAWSDMLHDGDFAHVYTESYKWDPLLFSLEAQKKPFNLQKSGDMQNGLLATYTKDASIPRRSFFYRRGNEGQLRKLLLDSDLSVLTLWLFTNLADDKYPAIGFSRALSREYPDWDIHLAIFEGNWDESSMLKSISLLPDDSEPLLWISDEGKLSVPRVIPSKAPTHMTRFNPSKPWVSSDDSIKAAFVTRPDENHVIIDVIAMSKAEGALRGFVGRVSSLSPVVSLTEGRLVAGIVSSLHLTTTIAVHAEAVACLSDDDECKAEDIAGSLLGLVITQLASGRFVNASSLRKKSKSKGILLMHASDHLAPSLRWAIRQTNNSKVVEVKAGTPADIVETASRCDLIISGSQDPLDEQILSPVLSRGKRSFFWNRAHDGIAATLSSDPEIIGFAVEAAINCANGCWYHGNNAIRIKDIPLPPPGTLVPSSTNLFDPERAYLLVGGIGGLGIRIALWMYEERVTLS
;
A
#
# COMPACT_ATOMS: atom_id res chain seq x y z
N MET A 1 36.64 4.86 50.91
CA MET A 1 36.88 4.55 49.48
C MET A 1 37.49 3.16 49.29
N ASP A 2 38.21 2.61 50.27
CA ASP A 2 38.89 1.30 50.17
C ASP A 2 37.99 0.08 49.87
N ARG A 3 36.66 0.20 50.06
CA ARG A 3 35.67 -0.85 49.76
C ARG A 3 35.10 -0.80 48.34
N CYS A 4 35.29 0.31 47.62
CA CYS A 4 34.70 0.54 46.30
C CYS A 4 35.78 0.79 45.25
N LYS A 5 35.63 0.19 44.07
CA LYS A 5 36.50 0.44 42.92
C LYS A 5 35.93 1.55 42.05
N ARG A 6 36.79 2.39 41.47
CA ARG A 6 36.35 3.47 40.55
C ARG A 6 35.69 2.86 39.31
N VAL A 7 34.56 3.43 38.90
CA VAL A 7 33.86 3.09 37.66
C VAL A 7 34.12 4.22 36.67
N ASP A 8 34.55 3.89 35.44
CA ASP A 8 34.63 4.87 34.35
C ASP A 8 33.23 5.44 34.10
N ILE A 9 33.02 6.76 34.05
CA ILE A 9 31.71 7.41 33.83
C ILE A 9 31.74 8.37 32.62
N THR A 10 32.72 8.24 31.73
CA THR A 10 32.99 9.22 30.65
C THR A 10 31.76 9.50 29.76
N ASN A 11 30.94 8.48 29.45
CA ASN A 11 29.75 8.60 28.61
C ASN A 11 28.43 8.48 29.41
N PHE A 12 28.44 8.74 30.72
CA PHE A 12 27.32 8.43 31.62
C PHE A 12 25.98 9.05 31.19
N TYR A 13 25.94 10.32 30.81
CA TYR A 13 24.69 10.97 30.36
C TYR A 13 24.32 10.65 28.90
N GLU A 14 25.29 10.33 28.06
CA GLU A 14 25.02 9.90 26.67
C GLU A 14 24.28 8.57 26.64
N GLU A 15 24.64 7.64 27.54
CA GLU A 15 23.93 6.36 27.68
C GLU A 15 22.47 6.54 28.12
N LEU A 16 22.18 7.56 28.95
CA LEU A 16 20.83 7.85 29.46
C LEU A 16 19.90 8.47 28.40
N LYS A 17 20.43 9.04 27.31
CA LYS A 17 19.63 9.68 26.24
C LYS A 17 18.63 8.75 25.56
N THR A 18 18.83 7.44 25.68
CA THR A 18 17.89 6.43 25.17
C THR A 18 16.49 6.54 25.80
N PHE A 19 16.35 7.13 27.00
CA PHE A 19 15.06 7.37 27.64
C PHE A 19 14.92 8.73 28.35
N ALA A 20 16.02 9.42 28.69
CA ALA A 20 15.98 10.70 29.41
C ALA A 20 17.12 11.65 29.02
N GLU A 21 16.77 12.88 28.62
CA GLU A 21 17.72 13.95 28.33
C GLU A 21 17.88 14.88 29.55
N TYR A 22 18.97 14.71 30.30
CA TYR A 22 19.29 15.58 31.44
C TYR A 22 19.92 16.89 30.95
N GLY A 23 19.26 18.02 31.22
CA GLY A 23 19.84 19.35 30.97
C GLY A 23 21.05 19.67 31.88
N PRO A 24 21.83 20.72 31.57
CA PRO A 24 23.08 21.05 32.27
C PRO A 24 22.96 21.15 33.81
N ALA A 25 21.84 21.69 34.31
CA ALA A 25 21.59 21.82 35.75
C ALA A 25 21.43 20.47 36.49
N PHE A 26 21.12 19.38 35.77
CA PHE A 26 20.98 18.03 36.32
C PHE A 26 22.20 17.15 36.04
N GLN A 27 23.13 17.56 35.18
CA GLN A 27 24.38 16.84 34.91
C GLN A 27 25.44 17.13 35.97
N ARG A 28 25.31 16.49 37.14
CA ARG A 28 26.13 16.79 38.33
C ARG A 28 27.05 15.67 38.81
N VAL A 29 26.82 14.44 38.39
CA VAL A 29 27.69 13.28 38.70
C VAL A 29 29.10 13.51 38.14
N MET A 30 30.10 13.47 39.02
CA MET A 30 31.51 13.77 38.71
C MET A 30 32.42 12.54 38.75
N ASP A 31 32.17 11.64 39.70
CA ASP A 31 32.88 10.36 39.84
C ASP A 31 31.92 9.32 40.41
N ALA A 32 32.13 8.05 40.09
CA ALA A 32 31.41 6.96 40.74
C ALA A 32 32.35 5.81 41.11
N TYR A 33 32.03 5.15 42.21
CA TYR A 33 32.76 4.03 42.77
C TYR A 33 31.76 2.94 43.15
N GLN A 34 32.10 1.68 42.90
CA GLN A 34 31.22 0.54 43.14
C GLN A 34 31.92 -0.50 44.03
N GLY A 35 31.23 -0.87 45.10
CA GLY A 35 31.55 -2.00 45.96
C GLY A 35 30.63 -3.19 45.66
N GLU A 36 30.64 -4.19 46.54
CA GLU A 36 29.86 -5.42 46.35
C GLU A 36 28.34 -5.19 46.44
N ASN A 37 27.88 -4.41 47.43
CA ASN A 37 26.46 -4.07 47.65
C ASN A 37 26.23 -2.57 47.82
N GLU A 38 27.16 -1.75 47.35
CA GLU A 38 27.11 -0.30 47.53
C GLU A 38 27.69 0.46 46.34
N VAL A 39 27.19 1.66 46.13
CA VAL A 39 27.73 2.62 45.16
C VAL A 39 28.00 3.93 45.88
N LEU A 40 29.14 4.53 45.63
CA LEU A 40 29.48 5.85 46.13
C LEU A 40 29.67 6.78 44.93
N VAL A 41 28.90 7.85 44.88
CA VAL A 41 28.92 8.79 43.76
C VAL A 41 29.29 10.17 44.27
N ARG A 42 30.32 10.76 43.68
CA ARG A 42 30.69 12.14 43.93
C ARG A 42 29.86 13.05 43.04
N VAL A 43 29.21 14.03 43.64
CA VAL A 43 28.29 14.93 42.92
C VAL A 43 28.64 16.38 43.21
N ARG A 44 28.56 17.21 42.17
CA ARG A 44 28.67 18.68 42.27
C ARG A 44 27.42 19.23 42.97
N GLY A 45 27.62 20.01 44.03
CA GLY A 45 26.56 20.56 44.88
C GLY A 45 26.16 21.97 44.45
N GLU A 46 26.47 22.99 45.25
CA GLU A 46 26.14 24.40 44.95
C GLU A 46 27.08 24.99 43.88
N ASP A 47 26.52 25.65 42.85
CA ASP A 47 27.25 26.24 41.71
C ASP A 47 26.41 27.35 41.04
N VAL A 48 27.05 28.24 40.28
CA VAL A 48 26.48 29.47 39.67
C VAL A 48 25.35 29.17 38.68
N ASP A 49 25.31 27.96 38.12
CA ASP A 49 24.28 27.47 37.21
C ASP A 49 22.95 27.10 37.91
N ILE A 50 22.90 27.15 39.25
CA ILE A 50 21.68 27.01 40.06
C ILE A 50 21.31 28.41 40.58
N GLY A 51 20.33 29.08 39.95
CA GLY A 51 19.88 30.40 40.40
C GLY A 51 19.53 30.48 41.90
N GLN A 52 19.74 31.63 42.52
CA GLN A 52 19.45 31.85 43.95
C GLN A 52 17.94 31.78 44.23
N VAL A 53 17.47 30.66 44.79
CA VAL A 53 16.09 30.52 45.28
C VAL A 53 16.06 29.80 46.63
N ASN A 54 15.29 30.31 47.59
CA ASN A 54 15.15 29.83 48.96
C ASN A 54 14.31 28.54 49.09
N TYR A 55 14.73 27.44 48.47
CA TYR A 55 14.13 26.12 48.70
C TYR A 55 15.01 25.26 49.62
N LEU A 56 14.41 24.67 50.65
CA LEU A 56 15.04 23.70 51.56
C LEU A 56 15.40 22.37 50.86
N PHE A 57 14.67 22.01 49.80
CA PHE A 57 14.90 20.81 49.00
C PHE A 57 14.88 21.17 47.51
N ARG A 58 16.00 21.03 46.81
CA ARG A 58 16.14 21.42 45.40
C ARG A 58 15.82 20.22 44.48
N SER A 59 15.11 20.44 43.37
CA SER A 59 14.70 19.36 42.45
C SER A 59 15.87 18.68 41.73
N ASN A 60 17.01 19.36 41.60
CA ASN A 60 18.25 18.81 41.05
C ASN A 60 18.93 17.76 41.96
N LEU A 61 18.47 17.57 43.20
CA LEU A 61 18.85 16.43 44.04
C LEU A 61 18.40 15.09 43.42
N LEU A 62 17.45 15.10 42.48
CA LEU A 62 17.06 13.91 41.71
C LEU A 62 18.17 13.36 40.81
N SER A 63 19.18 14.17 40.49
CA SER A 63 20.40 13.73 39.79
C SER A 63 21.17 12.67 40.58
N TYR A 64 20.98 12.61 41.91
CA TYR A 64 21.65 11.63 42.78
C TYR A 64 21.10 10.21 42.59
N LEU A 65 19.92 10.09 41.99
CA LEU A 65 19.30 8.81 41.64
C LEU A 65 19.76 8.31 40.26
N ALA A 66 20.42 9.14 39.46
CA ALA A 66 20.86 8.82 38.09
C ALA A 66 21.65 7.50 37.96
N PRO A 67 22.53 7.10 38.90
CA PRO A 67 23.29 5.86 38.79
C PRO A 67 22.41 4.60 38.64
N ILE A 68 21.26 4.55 39.31
CA ILE A 68 20.39 3.36 39.27
C ILE A 68 19.49 3.36 38.02
N LYS A 69 19.35 4.48 37.30
CA LYS A 69 18.34 4.61 36.25
C LYS A 69 18.62 3.87 34.94
N GLN A 70 19.86 3.48 34.66
CA GLN A 70 20.13 2.64 33.47
C GLN A 70 21.51 1.98 33.43
N ARG A 71 22.42 2.29 34.34
CA ARG A 71 23.80 1.91 34.07
C ARG A 71 24.03 0.41 34.23
N ARG A 72 24.55 -0.21 33.17
CA ARG A 72 24.98 -1.62 33.12
C ARG A 72 25.80 -2.03 34.35
N SER A 73 26.73 -1.18 34.78
CA SER A 73 27.58 -1.44 35.94
C SER A 73 26.81 -1.48 37.27
N PHE A 74 25.78 -0.65 37.43
CA PHE A 74 25.06 -0.49 38.70
C PHE A 74 23.81 -1.38 38.83
N THR A 75 23.23 -1.83 37.72
CA THR A 75 22.04 -2.70 37.72
C THR A 75 22.33 -4.12 37.24
N LEU A 76 23.52 -4.38 36.69
CA LEU A 76 23.95 -5.66 36.09
C LEU A 76 23.02 -6.17 34.97
N ASN A 77 22.17 -5.29 34.40
CA ASN A 77 21.34 -5.62 33.25
C ASN A 77 22.02 -5.16 31.95
N GLU A 78 22.23 -6.10 31.02
CA GLU A 78 22.89 -5.84 29.73
C GLU A 78 21.93 -5.29 28.67
N ASP A 79 20.61 -5.35 28.89
CA ASP A 79 19.61 -4.87 27.94
C ASP A 79 19.53 -3.33 27.93
N THR A 80 19.88 -2.73 26.79
CA THR A 80 19.85 -1.27 26.59
C THR A 80 18.46 -0.68 26.53
N ASN A 81 17.44 -1.50 26.31
CA ASN A 81 16.04 -1.06 26.25
C ASN A 81 15.40 -1.00 27.65
N VAL A 82 16.11 -1.46 28.68
CA VAL A 82 15.64 -1.45 30.06
C VAL A 82 16.17 -0.22 30.78
N TYR A 83 15.28 0.50 31.46
CA TYR A 83 15.63 1.61 32.36
C TYR A 83 14.83 1.52 33.66
N TYR A 84 15.27 2.23 34.70
CA TYR A 84 14.64 2.20 36.01
C TYR A 84 14.21 3.60 36.44
N LEU A 85 12.99 3.73 36.95
CA LEU A 85 12.49 5.00 37.49
C LEU A 85 12.11 4.85 38.98
N PRO A 86 12.35 5.87 39.82
CA PRO A 86 11.83 5.88 41.19
C PRO A 86 10.31 5.72 41.19
N SER A 87 9.81 4.67 41.85
CA SER A 87 8.36 4.43 42.02
C SER A 87 7.89 4.71 43.44
N LYS A 88 8.75 4.51 44.44
CA LYS A 88 8.41 4.72 45.86
C LYS A 88 9.63 5.14 46.68
N VAL A 89 9.41 5.95 47.71
CA VAL A 89 10.40 6.22 48.76
C VAL A 89 9.75 5.91 50.11
N GLY A 90 10.36 5.00 50.88
CA GLY A 90 9.82 4.63 52.20
C GLY A 90 9.90 5.76 53.21
N LYS A 91 11.08 6.38 53.36
CA LYS A 91 11.27 7.52 54.28
C LYS A 91 12.34 8.47 53.76
N LEU A 92 12.11 9.76 53.94
CA LEU A 92 13.06 10.85 53.71
C LEU A 92 13.38 11.53 55.04
N VAL A 93 14.66 11.71 55.35
CA VAL A 93 15.15 12.42 56.54
C VAL A 93 16.10 13.52 56.11
N LEU A 94 15.80 14.75 56.51
CA LEU A 94 16.71 15.89 56.40
C LEU A 94 17.39 16.08 57.76
N HIS A 95 18.71 16.11 57.78
CA HIS A 95 19.47 16.28 59.01
C HIS A 95 19.64 17.78 59.33
N PRO A 96 19.74 18.17 60.61
CA PRO A 96 19.80 19.58 61.02
C PRO A 96 20.92 20.37 60.33
N ASP A 97 22.09 19.74 60.17
CA ASP A 97 23.26 20.35 59.54
C ASP A 97 22.96 20.80 58.09
N PHE A 98 22.12 20.07 57.37
CA PHE A 98 21.69 20.43 56.02
C PHE A 98 20.77 21.65 55.98
N VAL A 99 19.91 21.80 57.00
CA VAL A 99 18.97 22.93 57.12
C VAL A 99 19.71 24.22 57.49
N GLU A 100 20.77 24.12 58.29
CA GLU A 100 21.53 25.26 58.79
C GLU A 100 22.64 25.74 57.84
N SER A 101 23.30 24.83 57.11
CA SER A 101 24.50 25.15 56.32
C SER A 101 24.32 25.10 54.79
N GLY A 102 23.17 24.62 54.29
CA GLY A 102 22.90 24.53 52.85
C GLY A 102 23.66 23.40 52.13
N LEU A 103 23.72 23.47 50.80
CA LEU A 103 24.40 22.47 49.97
C LEU A 103 25.88 22.84 49.82
N PRO A 104 26.83 21.95 50.19
CA PRO A 104 28.25 22.20 49.94
C PRO A 104 28.57 22.17 48.44
N ASP A 105 29.71 22.74 48.03
CA ASP A 105 30.17 22.72 46.62
C ASP A 105 30.32 21.30 46.05
N PHE A 106 30.67 20.33 46.90
CA PHE A 106 30.75 18.92 46.55
C PHE A 106 30.21 18.04 47.69
N LEU A 107 29.60 16.93 47.31
CA LEU A 107 29.10 15.93 48.25
C LEU A 107 29.20 14.52 47.68
N TYR A 108 28.93 13.53 48.53
CA TYR A 108 28.80 12.14 48.12
C TYR A 108 27.38 11.65 48.30
N THR A 109 26.93 10.84 47.36
CA THR A 109 25.75 10.00 47.49
C THR A 109 26.21 8.57 47.66
N HIS A 110 26.01 8.03 48.86
CA HIS A 110 26.26 6.64 49.18
C HIS A 110 24.96 5.84 49.08
N ILE A 111 24.95 4.87 48.18
CA ILE A 111 23.82 4.02 47.84
C ILE A 111 24.11 2.63 48.39
N VAL A 112 23.19 2.06 49.15
CA VAL A 112 23.30 0.70 49.69
C VAL A 112 22.12 -0.13 49.21
N TYR A 113 22.39 -1.17 48.42
CA TYR A 113 21.33 -2.06 47.93
C TYR A 113 20.80 -2.92 49.08
N LYS A 114 19.47 -3.04 49.15
CA LYS A 114 18.77 -3.82 50.18
C LYS A 114 18.21 -5.11 49.62
N ARG A 115 17.46 -4.99 48.53
CA ARG A 115 16.77 -6.11 47.87
C ARG A 115 16.65 -5.83 46.39
N TRP A 116 16.64 -6.91 45.62
CA TRP A 116 16.50 -6.89 44.17
C TRP A 116 15.51 -7.97 43.74
N THR A 117 14.63 -7.62 42.80
CA THR A 117 13.71 -8.53 42.11
C THR A 117 13.83 -8.31 40.60
N PRO A 118 13.30 -9.22 39.75
CA PRO A 118 13.29 -9.01 38.30
C PRO A 118 12.57 -7.74 37.82
N LYS A 119 11.76 -7.11 38.68
CA LYS A 119 10.97 -5.91 38.36
C LYS A 119 11.42 -4.67 39.14
N THR A 120 12.07 -4.82 40.29
CA THR A 120 12.34 -3.69 41.19
C THR A 120 13.67 -3.81 41.90
N ILE A 121 14.32 -2.68 42.14
CA ILE A 121 15.52 -2.57 42.97
C ILE A 121 15.20 -1.65 44.14
N VAL A 122 15.58 -2.05 45.34
CA VAL A 122 15.41 -1.20 46.54
C VAL A 122 16.75 -0.91 47.17
N ALA A 123 17.00 0.37 47.41
CA ALA A 123 18.23 0.87 48.01
C ALA A 123 17.98 1.99 49.02
N ASP A 124 18.92 2.15 49.94
CA ASP A 124 19.01 3.33 50.80
C ASP A 124 20.02 4.30 50.18
N PHE A 125 19.72 5.60 50.26
CA PHE A 125 20.56 6.69 49.78
C PHE A 125 20.95 7.58 50.95
N PHE A 126 22.25 7.74 51.16
CA PHE A 126 22.83 8.65 52.14
C PHE A 126 23.58 9.75 51.39
N ILE A 127 23.05 10.97 51.45
CA ILE A 127 23.70 12.16 50.92
C ILE A 127 24.56 12.70 52.05
N VAL A 128 25.87 12.69 51.85
CA VAL A 128 26.88 12.98 52.88
C VAL A 128 27.84 14.07 52.43
N ALA A 129 28.24 14.93 53.36
CA ALA A 129 29.30 15.91 53.14
C ALA A 129 30.68 15.24 53.01
N LEU A 130 31.72 16.00 52.64
CA LEU A 130 33.07 15.47 52.44
C LEU A 130 33.70 14.87 53.71
N ASP A 131 33.31 15.37 54.88
CA ASP A 131 33.73 14.89 56.19
C ASP A 131 32.96 13.63 56.65
N GLY A 132 31.97 13.18 55.89
CA GLY A 132 31.12 12.04 56.19
C GLY A 132 29.83 12.38 56.95
N THR A 133 29.56 13.66 57.24
CA THR A 133 28.33 14.09 57.91
C THR A 133 27.12 13.81 57.02
N HIS A 134 26.07 13.17 57.56
CA HIS A 134 24.85 12.89 56.80
C HIS A 134 24.00 14.16 56.67
N LEU A 135 23.74 14.57 55.43
CA LEU A 135 22.93 15.74 55.10
C LEU A 135 21.47 15.36 54.84
N CYS A 136 21.27 14.28 54.09
CA CYS A 136 19.95 13.76 53.78
C CYS A 136 19.99 12.22 53.67
N THR A 137 18.93 11.55 54.08
CA THR A 137 18.82 10.10 54.03
C THR A 137 17.48 9.68 53.46
N LEU A 138 17.50 8.91 52.38
CA LEU A 138 16.31 8.24 51.84
C LEU A 138 16.44 6.74 52.11
N THR A 139 15.46 6.15 52.79
CA THR A 139 15.45 4.70 53.03
C THR A 139 14.34 4.04 52.24
N GLU A 140 14.59 2.79 51.81
CA GLU A 140 13.67 1.99 51.00
C GLU A 140 13.22 2.73 49.74
N VAL A 141 14.16 3.32 49.00
CA VAL A 141 13.88 3.88 47.68
C VAL A 141 13.73 2.72 46.71
N GLU A 142 12.52 2.56 46.19
CA GLU A 142 12.18 1.57 45.18
C GLU A 142 12.26 2.21 43.80
N VAL A 143 13.03 1.56 42.92
CA VAL A 143 13.02 1.84 41.49
C VAL A 143 12.40 0.67 40.75
N GLU A 144 11.51 0.97 39.81
CA GLU A 144 10.82 -0.02 39.00
C GLU A 144 11.43 -0.11 37.61
N ARG A 145 11.46 -1.32 37.07
CA ARG A 145 11.98 -1.65 35.74
C ARG A 145 10.96 -1.28 34.68
N HIS A 146 11.39 -0.53 33.68
CA HIS A 146 10.63 -0.19 32.48
C HIS A 146 11.37 -0.69 31.23
N GLU A 147 10.63 -0.94 30.17
CA GLU A 147 11.14 -1.32 28.85
C GLU A 147 10.71 -0.26 27.83
N SER A 148 11.65 0.20 27.01
CA SER A 148 11.37 0.98 25.82
C SER A 148 11.25 0.03 24.63
N THR A 149 10.13 0.05 23.93
CA THR A 149 10.00 -0.64 22.64
C THR A 149 10.48 0.33 21.56
N PRO A 150 11.70 0.19 21.01
CA PRO A 150 12.11 1.05 19.91
C PRO A 150 11.12 0.87 18.75
N ILE A 151 10.64 1.98 18.20
CA ILE A 151 9.87 1.96 16.96
C ILE A 151 10.80 1.35 15.91
N SER A 152 10.53 0.10 15.54
CA SER A 152 11.29 -0.56 14.49
C SER A 152 11.11 0.27 13.20
N PRO A 153 12.20 0.59 12.48
CA PRO A 153 12.06 1.29 11.22
C PRO A 153 11.16 0.47 10.30
N VAL A 154 10.21 1.15 9.63
CA VAL A 154 9.32 0.50 8.66
C VAL A 154 10.17 -0.15 7.56
N THR A 155 10.30 -1.48 7.60
CA THR A 155 11.15 -2.26 6.70
C THR A 155 10.56 -2.41 5.30
N GLY A 156 9.25 -2.20 5.16
CA GLY A 156 8.54 -2.23 3.90
C GLY A 156 7.17 -1.58 4.01
N ARG A 157 6.71 -0.99 2.92
CA ARG A 157 5.33 -0.51 2.77
C ARG A 157 4.71 -1.28 1.63
N TYR A 158 3.42 -1.59 1.77
CA TYR A 158 2.68 -2.32 0.76
C TYR A 158 1.34 -1.65 0.51
N ASP A 159 0.86 -1.77 -0.70
CA ASP A 159 -0.47 -1.32 -1.12
C ASP A 159 -1.24 -2.50 -1.74
N VAL A 160 -2.56 -2.42 -1.72
CA VAL A 160 -3.43 -3.39 -2.39
C VAL A 160 -3.92 -2.77 -3.69
N VAL A 161 -3.44 -3.28 -4.81
CA VAL A 161 -3.91 -2.90 -6.15
C VAL A 161 -4.88 -3.96 -6.67
N PHE A 162 -5.98 -3.53 -7.26
CA PHE A 162 -6.87 -4.41 -8.01
C PHE A 162 -6.37 -4.44 -9.45
N GLN A 163 -5.94 -5.61 -9.90
CA GLN A 163 -5.48 -5.83 -11.27
C GLN A 163 -6.44 -6.74 -12.04
N PRO A 164 -6.49 -6.67 -13.37
CA PRO A 164 -7.33 -7.57 -14.16
C PRO A 164 -7.00 -9.06 -13.93
N LEU A 165 -8.02 -9.90 -13.85
CA LEU A 165 -7.89 -11.36 -13.78
C LEU A 165 -7.50 -11.93 -15.15
N SER A 166 -8.28 -11.60 -16.18
CA SER A 166 -8.06 -11.99 -17.58
C SER A 166 -7.46 -10.83 -18.38
N CYS A 167 -6.57 -11.14 -19.32
CA CYS A 167 -6.10 -10.18 -20.32
C CYS A 167 -6.86 -10.34 -21.64
N GLN A 168 -6.90 -9.27 -22.44
CA GLN A 168 -7.57 -9.29 -23.74
C GLN A 168 -6.83 -10.17 -24.74
N SER A 169 -7.53 -10.54 -25.81
CA SER A 169 -6.95 -11.29 -26.93
C SER A 169 -5.81 -10.49 -27.54
N ARG A 170 -4.66 -11.14 -27.75
CA ARG A 170 -3.47 -10.51 -28.30
C ARG A 170 -3.38 -10.79 -29.80
N THR A 171 -3.03 -9.78 -30.58
CA THR A 171 -2.53 -9.99 -31.94
C THR A 171 -1.07 -10.40 -31.84
N VAL A 172 -0.77 -11.67 -32.15
CA VAL A 172 0.61 -12.15 -32.23
C VAL A 172 1.29 -11.45 -33.41
N ASP A 173 2.33 -10.66 -33.14
CA ASP A 173 3.14 -10.05 -34.21
C ASP A 173 3.89 -11.16 -34.96
N GLU A 174 3.63 -11.27 -36.26
CA GLU A 174 4.14 -12.35 -37.13
C GLU A 174 5.66 -12.31 -37.38
N LYS A 175 6.40 -11.31 -36.87
CA LYS A 175 7.81 -11.08 -37.26
C LYS A 175 8.71 -10.69 -36.09
N VAL A 176 9.08 -11.66 -35.26
CA VAL A 176 10.31 -11.52 -34.47
C VAL A 176 11.46 -11.97 -35.36
N THR A 177 12.04 -11.02 -36.10
CA THR A 177 13.10 -11.34 -37.07
C THR A 177 14.43 -11.52 -36.34
N VAL A 178 14.77 -12.75 -35.93
CA VAL A 178 16.13 -13.06 -35.48
C VAL A 178 17.01 -13.20 -36.72
N THR A 179 17.81 -12.16 -36.99
CA THR A 179 18.75 -12.11 -38.11
C THR A 179 20.02 -12.88 -37.79
N SER A 180 20.01 -14.18 -38.05
CA SER A 180 21.25 -14.95 -38.20
C SER A 180 21.08 -16.01 -39.28
N ASP A 181 21.48 -15.70 -40.51
CA ASP A 181 21.61 -16.75 -41.53
C ASP A 181 22.77 -17.68 -41.14
N ARG A 182 22.44 -18.95 -40.91
CA ARG A 182 23.35 -20.04 -40.54
C ARG A 182 23.31 -21.13 -41.61
N GLU A 183 23.65 -20.79 -42.86
CA GLU A 183 23.69 -21.76 -43.96
C GLU A 183 24.62 -22.95 -43.66
N ASP A 184 25.64 -22.75 -42.83
CA ASP A 184 26.56 -23.80 -42.38
C ASP A 184 25.92 -24.84 -41.45
N LEU A 185 24.81 -24.52 -40.78
CA LEU A 185 24.08 -25.44 -39.91
C LEU A 185 23.43 -26.57 -40.70
N ARG A 186 22.89 -26.28 -41.89
CA ARG A 186 22.26 -27.30 -42.74
C ARG A 186 23.28 -28.30 -43.28
N GLU A 187 24.45 -27.82 -43.69
CA GLU A 187 25.55 -28.69 -44.14
C GLU A 187 26.15 -29.50 -42.98
N LEU A 188 26.24 -28.91 -41.77
CA LEU A 188 26.58 -29.64 -40.56
C LEU A 188 25.59 -30.78 -40.31
N TYR A 189 24.29 -30.49 -40.35
CA TYR A 189 23.25 -31.49 -40.10
C TYR A 189 23.30 -32.66 -41.09
N LYS A 190 23.57 -32.42 -42.38
CA LYS A 190 23.81 -33.50 -43.36
C LYS A 190 24.99 -34.40 -42.96
N TYR A 191 26.08 -33.79 -42.47
CA TYR A 191 27.24 -34.55 -42.03
C TYR A 191 26.97 -35.33 -40.74
N LEU A 192 26.23 -34.75 -39.81
CA LEU A 192 25.82 -35.41 -38.58
C LEU A 192 24.87 -36.60 -38.87
N ASP A 193 23.94 -36.45 -39.82
CA ASP A 193 23.09 -37.55 -40.29
C ASP A 193 23.91 -38.70 -40.89
N PHE A 194 24.94 -38.38 -41.68
CA PHE A 194 25.89 -39.37 -42.20
C PHE A 194 26.58 -40.14 -41.07
N LEU A 195 27.12 -39.44 -40.06
CA LEU A 195 27.78 -40.06 -38.92
C LEU A 195 26.82 -40.95 -38.12
N ALA A 196 25.59 -40.49 -37.91
CA ALA A 196 24.56 -41.25 -37.23
C ALA A 196 24.18 -42.52 -38.01
N ALA A 197 23.95 -42.41 -39.31
CA ALA A 197 23.60 -43.55 -40.17
C ALA A 197 24.73 -44.59 -40.24
N ASP A 198 25.99 -44.16 -40.38
CA ASP A 198 27.16 -45.04 -40.36
C ASP A 198 27.31 -45.75 -39.01
N ALA A 199 27.08 -45.06 -37.90
CA ALA A 199 27.10 -45.65 -36.57
C ALA A 199 25.98 -46.68 -36.35
N LEU A 200 24.76 -46.42 -36.85
CA LEU A 200 23.63 -47.35 -36.81
C LEU A 200 23.90 -48.59 -37.64
N LYS A 201 24.46 -48.43 -38.85
CA LYS A 201 24.87 -49.54 -39.71
C LYS A 201 25.88 -50.45 -39.02
N LYS A 202 26.96 -49.89 -38.48
CA LYS A 202 28.00 -50.64 -37.76
C LYS A 202 27.45 -51.39 -36.54
N ALA A 203 26.52 -50.78 -35.81
CA ALA A 203 25.90 -51.42 -34.66
C ALA A 203 25.02 -52.62 -35.06
N LEU A 204 24.22 -52.50 -36.13
CA LEU A 204 23.40 -53.60 -36.65
C LEU A 204 24.26 -54.74 -37.22
N GLU A 205 25.36 -54.44 -37.90
CA GLU A 205 26.34 -55.43 -38.38
C GLU A 205 27.01 -56.19 -37.21
N SER A 206 27.08 -55.58 -36.03
CA SER A 206 27.60 -56.21 -34.80
C SER A 206 26.58 -57.08 -34.03
N ASN A 207 25.41 -57.35 -34.62
CA ASN A 207 24.29 -58.10 -34.01
C ASN A 207 23.77 -57.49 -32.69
N ALA A 208 23.66 -56.16 -32.61
CA ALA A 208 23.03 -55.51 -31.46
C ALA A 208 21.56 -55.96 -31.32
N VAL A 209 21.18 -56.43 -30.13
CA VAL A 209 19.82 -56.90 -29.82
C VAL A 209 19.12 -55.86 -28.94
N PRO A 210 17.87 -55.47 -29.24
CA PRO A 210 17.15 -54.55 -28.38
C PRO A 210 16.79 -55.19 -27.04
N GLY A 211 16.83 -54.40 -25.97
CA GLY A 211 16.19 -54.75 -24.70
C GLY A 211 14.65 -54.85 -24.84
N ASN A 212 14.01 -55.34 -23.77
CA ASN A 212 12.56 -55.59 -23.78
C ASN A 212 11.69 -54.32 -23.68
N GLU A 213 12.28 -53.17 -23.37
CA GLU A 213 11.55 -51.90 -23.24
C GLU A 213 11.08 -51.39 -24.61
N LEU A 214 9.85 -50.85 -24.65
CA LEU A 214 9.23 -50.35 -25.89
C LEU A 214 10.12 -49.30 -26.59
N ASN A 215 10.71 -48.39 -25.83
CA ASN A 215 11.59 -47.34 -26.35
C ASN A 215 12.84 -47.93 -27.05
N ARG A 216 13.37 -49.05 -26.56
CA ARG A 216 14.54 -49.75 -27.13
C ARG A 216 14.18 -50.54 -28.38
N VAL A 217 13.02 -51.19 -28.38
CA VAL A 217 12.46 -51.85 -29.56
C VAL A 217 12.26 -50.84 -30.69
N ARG A 218 11.71 -49.66 -30.38
CA ARG A 218 11.51 -48.57 -31.34
C ARG A 218 12.81 -47.96 -31.85
N TYR A 219 13.81 -47.75 -30.97
CA TYR A 219 15.15 -47.31 -31.37
C TYR A 219 15.81 -48.29 -32.35
N HIS A 220 15.66 -49.59 -32.10
CA HIS A 220 16.15 -50.62 -33.01
C HIS A 220 15.40 -50.68 -34.34
N GLN A 221 14.08 -50.47 -34.34
CA GLN A 221 13.31 -50.34 -35.59
C GLN A 221 13.71 -49.11 -36.39
N LEU A 222 13.96 -47.98 -35.73
CA LEU A 222 14.52 -46.79 -36.36
C LEU A 222 15.87 -47.12 -37.02
N ALA A 223 16.80 -47.75 -36.29
CA ALA A 223 18.12 -48.12 -36.81
C ALA A 223 18.01 -48.91 -38.11
N LYS A 224 17.12 -49.92 -38.15
CA LYS A 224 16.85 -50.71 -39.36
C LYS A 224 16.31 -49.86 -40.50
N ARG A 225 15.29 -49.04 -40.23
CA ARG A 225 14.71 -48.14 -41.24
C ARG A 225 15.76 -47.19 -41.82
N VAL A 226 16.62 -46.61 -40.99
CA VAL A 226 17.66 -45.69 -41.45
C VAL A 226 18.63 -46.41 -42.39
N VAL A 227 19.10 -47.60 -42.02
CA VAL A 227 20.03 -48.38 -42.85
C VAL A 227 19.39 -48.87 -44.15
N ASP A 228 18.12 -49.26 -44.12
CA ASP A 228 17.38 -49.74 -45.29
C ASP A 228 17.01 -48.62 -46.27
N THR A 229 16.77 -47.40 -45.76
CA THR A 229 16.23 -46.28 -46.54
C THR A 229 17.33 -45.33 -47.04
N PHE A 230 18.43 -45.21 -46.31
CA PHE A 230 19.48 -44.24 -46.61
C PHE A 230 20.79 -44.93 -47.00
N SER A 231 20.92 -45.26 -48.29
CA SER A 231 22.06 -46.00 -48.82
C SER A 231 23.24 -45.13 -49.29
N GLU A 232 23.07 -43.83 -49.49
CA GLU A 232 24.11 -42.94 -50.06
C GLU A 232 24.08 -41.53 -49.46
N PHE A 233 24.77 -41.34 -48.35
CA PHE A 233 25.12 -40.00 -47.86
C PHE A 233 26.53 -39.63 -48.33
N GLN A 234 26.69 -38.43 -48.89
CA GLN A 234 28.00 -37.93 -49.30
C GLN A 234 28.72 -37.31 -48.11
N GLN A 235 29.89 -37.87 -47.77
CA GLN A 235 30.78 -37.28 -46.79
C GLN A 235 31.34 -35.96 -47.35
N PRO A 236 31.29 -34.85 -46.58
CA PRO A 236 31.98 -33.61 -46.95
C PRO A 236 33.50 -33.82 -47.06
N ASN A 237 34.20 -32.91 -47.74
CA ASN A 237 35.65 -32.97 -47.79
C ASN A 237 36.30 -32.76 -46.40
N GLU A 238 37.54 -33.23 -46.22
CA GLU A 238 38.26 -33.15 -44.94
C GLU A 238 38.42 -31.72 -44.40
N SER A 239 38.55 -30.71 -45.28
CA SER A 239 38.63 -29.31 -44.85
C SER A 239 37.33 -28.83 -44.18
N THR A 240 36.17 -29.20 -44.73
CA THR A 240 34.85 -28.86 -44.17
C THR A 240 34.61 -29.58 -42.85
N ILE A 241 35.03 -30.85 -42.74
CA ILE A 241 34.97 -31.60 -41.48
C ILE A 241 35.83 -30.94 -40.40
N GLY A 242 37.04 -30.48 -40.76
CA GLY A 242 37.91 -29.71 -39.86
C GLY A 242 37.22 -28.46 -39.31
N LEU A 243 36.57 -27.68 -40.18
CA LEU A 243 35.80 -26.50 -39.80
C LEU A 243 34.62 -26.84 -38.88
N PHE A 244 33.90 -27.94 -39.14
CA PHE A 244 32.80 -28.35 -38.27
C PHE A 244 33.28 -28.77 -36.88
N ARG A 245 34.43 -29.46 -36.76
CA ARG A 245 35.01 -29.81 -35.45
C ARG A 245 35.44 -28.59 -34.64
N GLU A 246 35.95 -27.56 -35.31
CA GLU A 246 36.35 -26.32 -34.66
C GLU A 246 35.12 -25.50 -34.23
N LYS A 247 34.11 -25.38 -35.10
CA LYS A 247 32.94 -24.52 -34.87
C LYS A 247 31.86 -25.17 -34.00
N TRP A 248 31.73 -26.50 -34.06
CA TRP A 248 30.68 -27.27 -33.40
C TRP A 248 31.24 -28.48 -32.62
N PRO A 249 32.24 -28.28 -31.74
CA PRO A 249 32.92 -29.37 -31.06
C PRO A 249 31.96 -30.22 -30.21
N GLU A 250 30.97 -29.61 -29.56
CA GLU A 250 30.01 -30.31 -28.71
C GLU A 250 29.09 -31.26 -29.51
N MET A 251 28.66 -30.87 -30.72
CA MET A 251 27.84 -31.73 -31.59
C MET A 251 28.62 -32.99 -31.98
N MET A 252 29.92 -32.82 -32.29
CA MET A 252 30.82 -33.92 -32.61
C MET A 252 31.10 -34.80 -31.39
N GLU A 253 31.31 -34.18 -30.23
CA GLU A 253 31.59 -34.87 -28.98
C GLU A 253 30.40 -35.71 -28.52
N ILE A 254 29.18 -35.18 -28.55
CA ILE A 254 27.95 -35.92 -28.21
C ILE A 254 27.79 -37.11 -29.16
N THR A 255 28.00 -36.91 -30.45
CA THR A 255 27.96 -38.00 -31.45
C THR A 255 28.95 -39.11 -31.07
N GLY A 256 30.20 -38.75 -30.81
CA GLY A 256 31.24 -39.71 -30.41
C GLY A 256 30.94 -40.44 -29.09
N ARG A 257 30.39 -39.72 -28.09
CA ARG A 257 29.96 -40.30 -26.81
C ARG A 257 28.87 -41.35 -27.01
N ILE A 258 27.84 -41.04 -27.81
CA ILE A 258 26.77 -42.01 -28.13
C ILE A 258 27.34 -43.22 -28.88
N VAL A 259 28.20 -43.01 -29.90
CA VAL A 259 28.87 -44.10 -30.63
C VAL A 259 29.64 -45.02 -29.67
N SER A 260 30.33 -44.47 -28.66
CA SER A 260 31.14 -45.25 -27.72
C SER A 260 30.34 -46.22 -26.85
N VAL A 261 29.05 -45.97 -26.64
CA VAL A 261 28.15 -46.82 -25.84
C VAL A 261 26.96 -47.35 -26.64
N HIS A 262 27.00 -47.26 -27.97
CA HIS A 262 25.85 -47.48 -28.83
C HIS A 262 25.23 -48.87 -28.68
N ASN A 263 26.05 -49.92 -28.57
CA ASN A 263 25.55 -51.29 -28.36
C ASN A 263 24.75 -51.42 -27.04
N ARG A 264 25.19 -50.73 -25.97
CA ARG A 264 24.45 -50.69 -24.70
C ARG A 264 23.15 -49.89 -24.80
N ILE A 265 23.08 -48.89 -25.69
CA ILE A 265 21.87 -48.09 -25.92
C ILE A 265 20.74 -48.93 -26.52
N PHE A 266 21.04 -49.98 -27.29
CA PHE A 266 20.02 -50.93 -27.74
C PHE A 266 19.45 -51.73 -26.58
N GLU A 267 20.24 -52.04 -25.55
CA GLU A 267 19.79 -52.79 -24.37
C GLU A 267 19.07 -51.89 -23.35
N THR A 268 19.58 -50.68 -23.09
CA THR A 268 19.07 -49.77 -22.07
C THR A 268 19.35 -48.30 -22.39
N SER A 269 18.36 -47.43 -22.16
CA SER A 269 18.50 -45.97 -22.28
C SER A 269 19.46 -45.35 -21.24
N LYS A 270 19.71 -46.05 -20.12
CA LYS A 270 20.61 -45.57 -19.05
C LYS A 270 22.05 -45.32 -19.55
N ALA A 271 22.47 -46.05 -20.58
CA ALA A 271 23.81 -45.90 -21.15
C ALA A 271 24.05 -44.49 -21.73
N ALA A 272 23.03 -43.86 -22.31
CA ALA A 272 23.11 -42.50 -22.83
C ALA A 272 23.24 -41.47 -21.69
N VAL A 273 22.45 -41.62 -20.63
CA VAL A 273 22.48 -40.74 -19.46
C VAL A 273 23.88 -40.74 -18.82
N GLU A 274 24.50 -41.92 -18.67
CA GLU A 274 25.84 -42.09 -18.10
C GLU A 274 26.95 -41.32 -18.83
N VAL A 275 26.80 -41.07 -20.14
CA VAL A 275 27.83 -40.40 -20.95
C VAL A 275 27.46 -38.95 -21.29
N LEU A 276 26.18 -38.63 -21.43
CA LEU A 276 25.73 -37.28 -21.79
C LEU A 276 25.54 -36.36 -20.59
N TYR A 277 25.29 -36.87 -19.38
CA TYR A 277 25.20 -36.03 -18.17
C TYR A 277 26.53 -35.91 -17.40
N LYS A 278 27.67 -36.14 -18.08
CA LYS A 278 29.03 -35.93 -17.56
C LYS A 278 29.63 -34.64 -18.07
N ASP A 279 30.33 -33.95 -17.18
CA ASP A 279 31.12 -32.75 -17.49
C ASP A 279 30.30 -31.64 -18.16
N ASP A 280 28.98 -31.56 -17.89
CA ASP A 280 28.10 -30.49 -18.38
C ASP A 280 28.01 -30.36 -19.93
N ILE A 281 28.24 -31.46 -20.67
CA ILE A 281 28.22 -31.43 -22.15
C ILE A 281 26.85 -31.03 -22.71
N MET A 282 25.74 -31.48 -22.12
CA MET A 282 24.39 -31.10 -22.57
C MET A 282 24.14 -29.60 -22.44
N THR A 283 24.56 -28.97 -21.35
CA THR A 283 24.44 -27.51 -21.20
C THR A 283 25.27 -26.77 -22.24
N ARG A 284 26.49 -27.24 -22.55
CA ARG A 284 27.28 -26.64 -23.64
C ARG A 284 26.64 -26.84 -25.01
N PHE A 285 26.05 -28.01 -25.27
CA PHE A 285 25.29 -28.26 -26.49
C PHE A 285 24.11 -27.29 -26.62
N TYR A 286 23.30 -27.10 -25.58
CA TYR A 286 22.16 -26.18 -25.64
C TYR A 286 22.57 -24.70 -25.82
N LYS A 287 23.81 -24.30 -25.51
CA LYS A 287 24.32 -22.96 -25.86
C LYS A 287 24.39 -22.71 -27.37
N HIS A 288 24.46 -23.75 -28.19
CA HIS A 288 24.36 -23.61 -29.64
C HIS A 288 22.96 -23.18 -30.10
N TYR A 289 21.95 -23.43 -29.27
CA TYR A 289 20.55 -23.03 -29.45
C TYR A 289 20.16 -21.80 -28.62
N ASP A 290 21.13 -21.04 -28.12
CA ASP A 290 20.88 -19.84 -27.30
C ASP A 290 20.03 -18.80 -28.04
N TRP A 291 20.14 -18.75 -29.36
CA TRP A 291 19.31 -17.92 -30.24
C TRP A 291 17.82 -18.27 -30.14
N ALA A 292 17.47 -19.54 -29.96
CA ALA A 292 16.08 -20.00 -29.88
C ALA A 292 15.50 -19.63 -28.52
N SER A 293 16.28 -19.85 -27.45
CA SER A 293 15.93 -19.37 -26.11
C SER A 293 15.80 -17.83 -26.06
N THR A 294 16.65 -17.10 -26.78
CA THR A 294 16.57 -15.64 -26.91
C THR A 294 15.30 -15.22 -27.67
N SER A 295 14.95 -15.91 -28.76
CA SER A 295 13.72 -15.68 -29.52
C SER A 295 12.47 -15.86 -28.64
N LEU A 296 12.41 -16.95 -27.86
CA LEU A 296 11.34 -17.16 -26.88
C LEU A 296 11.31 -16.08 -25.79
N ALA A 297 12.48 -15.68 -25.28
CA ALA A 297 12.56 -14.63 -24.27
C ALA A 297 12.09 -13.27 -24.81
N GLU A 298 12.29 -12.97 -26.09
CA GLU A 298 11.74 -11.75 -26.72
C GLU A 298 10.21 -11.77 -26.78
N ARG A 299 9.63 -12.92 -27.14
CA ARG A 299 8.18 -13.11 -27.10
C ARG A 299 7.64 -12.95 -25.67
N PHE A 300 8.35 -13.51 -24.69
CA PHE A 300 8.02 -13.35 -23.28
C PHE A 300 8.12 -11.88 -22.83
N ARG A 301 9.14 -11.12 -23.25
CA ARG A 301 9.27 -9.68 -22.95
C ARG A 301 8.07 -8.90 -23.46
N LYS A 302 7.66 -9.15 -24.71
CA LYS A 302 6.46 -8.52 -25.29
C LYS A 302 5.22 -8.88 -24.49
N LEU A 303 5.03 -10.17 -24.15
CA LEU A 303 3.93 -10.62 -23.30
C LEU A 303 3.90 -9.89 -21.95
N VAL A 304 5.03 -9.80 -21.24
CA VAL A 304 5.12 -9.10 -19.95
C VAL A 304 4.78 -7.61 -20.12
N SER A 305 5.29 -6.96 -21.16
CA SER A 305 4.96 -5.56 -21.48
C SER A 305 3.46 -5.35 -21.70
N ASP A 306 2.81 -6.25 -22.43
CA ASP A 306 1.37 -6.20 -22.68
C ASP A 306 0.56 -6.40 -21.38
N LEU A 307 0.96 -7.36 -20.54
CA LEU A 307 0.35 -7.62 -19.24
C LEU A 307 0.46 -6.39 -18.32
N VAL A 308 1.64 -5.78 -18.23
CA VAL A 308 1.86 -4.57 -17.42
C VAL A 308 1.03 -3.41 -17.94
N SER A 309 0.99 -3.22 -19.26
CA SER A 309 0.19 -2.16 -19.90
C SER A 309 -1.31 -2.33 -19.68
N SER A 310 -1.77 -3.58 -19.52
CA SER A 310 -3.16 -3.89 -19.17
C SER A 310 -3.51 -3.63 -17.70
N GLY A 311 -2.52 -3.30 -16.86
CA GLY A 311 -2.70 -3.02 -15.43
C GLY A 311 -2.32 -4.17 -14.50
N LYS A 312 -1.73 -5.27 -15.00
CA LYS A 312 -1.15 -6.30 -14.12
C LYS A 312 0.13 -5.80 -13.46
N ARG A 313 0.23 -6.03 -12.16
CA ARG A 313 1.40 -5.66 -11.33
C ARG A 313 2.04 -6.87 -10.67
N VAL A 314 1.28 -7.96 -10.50
CA VAL A 314 1.77 -9.28 -10.12
C VAL A 314 1.48 -10.24 -11.26
N ILE A 315 2.52 -10.83 -11.83
CA ILE A 315 2.45 -11.75 -12.97
C ILE A 315 3.01 -13.10 -12.53
N LYS A 316 2.27 -14.18 -12.77
CA LYS A 316 2.67 -15.55 -12.40
C LYS A 316 3.10 -16.33 -13.63
N VAL A 317 4.31 -16.88 -13.58
CA VAL A 317 4.95 -17.56 -14.71
C VAL A 317 5.41 -18.94 -14.30
N LEU A 318 5.16 -19.95 -15.13
CA LEU A 318 5.67 -21.32 -14.98
C LEU A 318 6.56 -21.67 -16.16
N GLU A 319 7.81 -22.06 -15.90
CA GLU A 319 8.65 -22.75 -16.90
C GLU A 319 8.58 -24.25 -16.66
N VAL A 320 8.25 -25.02 -17.71
CA VAL A 320 8.19 -26.48 -17.71
C VAL A 320 9.40 -27.02 -18.47
N GLY A 321 10.11 -27.98 -17.87
CA GLY A 321 11.31 -28.59 -18.47
C GLY A 321 12.51 -27.66 -18.51
N SER A 322 12.78 -26.99 -17.38
CA SER A 322 13.88 -26.03 -17.26
C SER A 322 15.26 -26.64 -17.54
N GLY A 323 15.48 -27.91 -17.21
CA GLY A 323 16.67 -28.71 -17.50
C GLY A 323 17.98 -27.94 -17.30
N THR A 324 18.75 -27.77 -18.38
CA THR A 324 20.07 -27.08 -18.34
C THR A 324 19.99 -25.58 -18.06
N GLY A 325 18.79 -25.03 -17.86
CA GLY A 325 18.51 -23.60 -17.68
C GLY A 325 18.76 -22.74 -18.90
N ALA A 326 18.70 -23.34 -20.10
CA ALA A 326 18.93 -22.64 -21.36
C ALA A 326 17.95 -21.48 -21.53
N LEU A 327 16.66 -21.76 -21.38
CA LEU A 327 15.60 -20.76 -21.42
C LEU A 327 15.54 -19.93 -20.12
N THR A 328 15.56 -20.59 -18.95
CA THR A 328 15.50 -19.96 -17.62
C THR A 328 16.40 -18.72 -17.49
N ARG A 329 17.67 -18.80 -17.94
CA ARG A 329 18.63 -17.67 -17.84
C ARG A 329 18.21 -16.43 -18.60
N HIS A 330 17.52 -16.59 -19.73
CA HIS A 330 17.02 -15.46 -20.52
C HIS A 330 15.71 -14.91 -19.95
N LEU A 331 14.84 -15.78 -19.45
CA LEU A 331 13.60 -15.35 -18.79
C LEU A 331 13.89 -14.48 -17.56
N VAL A 332 14.85 -14.87 -16.72
CA VAL A 332 15.26 -14.07 -15.55
C VAL A 332 15.69 -12.66 -15.95
N LYS A 333 16.53 -12.53 -16.99
CA LYS A 333 16.95 -11.21 -17.51
C LYS A 333 15.75 -10.37 -17.93
N VAL A 334 14.80 -10.96 -18.65
CA VAL A 334 13.58 -10.26 -19.07
C VAL A 334 12.79 -9.78 -17.84
N MET A 335 12.63 -10.62 -16.82
CA MET A 335 11.86 -10.26 -15.63
C MET A 335 12.49 -9.10 -14.85
N GLU A 336 13.82 -9.02 -14.82
CA GLU A 336 14.56 -7.92 -14.18
C GLU A 336 14.37 -6.57 -14.89
N GLU A 337 13.96 -6.57 -16.17
CA GLU A 337 13.64 -5.34 -16.92
C GLU A 337 12.35 -4.66 -16.44
N PHE A 338 11.53 -5.33 -15.61
CA PHE A 338 10.24 -4.82 -15.10
C PHE A 338 10.21 -4.63 -13.58
N PRO A 339 11.05 -3.75 -12.99
CA PRO A 339 11.19 -3.61 -11.53
C PRO A 339 9.95 -3.05 -10.82
N GLU A 340 9.03 -2.43 -11.58
CA GLU A 340 7.76 -1.92 -11.05
C GLU A 340 6.69 -3.02 -10.95
N SER A 341 6.96 -4.24 -11.41
CA SER A 341 6.06 -5.39 -11.31
C SER A 341 6.71 -6.53 -10.54
N ILE A 342 5.92 -7.29 -9.80
CA ILE A 342 6.37 -8.56 -9.22
C ILE A 342 6.09 -9.65 -10.23
N ILE A 343 7.12 -10.35 -10.68
CA ILE A 343 6.96 -11.53 -11.54
C ILE A 343 7.32 -12.75 -10.71
N GLU A 344 6.30 -13.51 -10.30
CA GLU A 344 6.47 -14.76 -9.55
C GLU A 344 6.81 -15.87 -10.55
N PHE A 345 7.97 -16.48 -10.40
CA PHE A 345 8.49 -17.43 -11.38
C PHE A 345 8.67 -18.82 -10.79
N VAL A 346 7.88 -19.78 -11.27
CA VAL A 346 8.02 -21.19 -10.92
C VAL A 346 8.89 -21.87 -11.97
N ILE A 347 10.08 -22.29 -11.57
CA ILE A 347 10.98 -23.09 -12.39
C ILE A 347 10.70 -24.55 -12.09
N SER A 348 10.36 -25.33 -13.12
CA SER A 348 9.99 -26.73 -12.95
C SER A 348 10.65 -27.69 -13.93
N ASP A 349 10.76 -28.93 -13.49
CA ASP A 349 11.21 -30.09 -14.26
C ASP A 349 10.65 -31.36 -13.58
N VAL A 350 10.76 -32.54 -14.20
CA VAL A 350 10.27 -33.81 -13.64
C VAL A 350 10.93 -34.14 -12.29
N SER A 351 12.16 -33.66 -12.07
CA SER A 351 12.88 -33.78 -10.80
C SER A 351 13.53 -32.46 -10.38
N LYS A 352 13.53 -32.17 -9.08
CA LYS A 352 14.19 -30.98 -8.51
C LYS A 352 15.71 -30.94 -8.75
N ASP A 353 16.34 -32.10 -8.96
CA ASP A 353 17.78 -32.20 -9.21
C ASP A 353 18.18 -31.69 -10.60
N LEU A 354 17.22 -31.63 -11.53
CA LEU A 354 17.42 -31.10 -12.87
C LEU A 354 17.23 -29.58 -12.93
N ILE A 355 16.67 -28.98 -11.88
CA ILE A 355 16.25 -27.58 -11.92
C ILE A 355 17.46 -26.66 -11.68
N PRO A 356 17.76 -25.71 -12.59
CA PRO A 356 18.87 -24.80 -12.44
C PRO A 356 18.58 -23.79 -11.31
N ARG A 357 19.58 -23.52 -10.47
CA ARG A 357 19.46 -22.50 -9.42
C ARG A 357 19.74 -21.12 -9.99
N MET A 358 18.84 -20.19 -9.73
CA MET A 358 18.89 -18.79 -10.17
C MET A 358 18.85 -17.85 -8.98
N ASP A 359 19.57 -16.74 -9.09
CA ASP A 359 19.54 -15.65 -8.13
C ASP A 359 18.43 -14.65 -8.52
N TYR A 360 17.18 -15.09 -8.42
CA TYR A 360 16.01 -14.25 -8.67
C TYR A 360 15.08 -14.25 -7.45
N LYS A 361 14.81 -13.07 -6.89
CA LYS A 361 14.12 -12.92 -5.60
C LYS A 361 12.73 -13.59 -5.56
N HIS A 362 12.03 -13.60 -6.68
CA HIS A 362 10.66 -14.08 -6.79
C HIS A 362 10.56 -15.49 -7.42
N CYS A 363 11.65 -16.27 -7.42
CA CYS A 363 11.64 -17.63 -7.95
C CYS A 363 11.19 -18.68 -6.93
N GLN A 364 10.54 -19.74 -7.44
CA GLN A 364 10.20 -20.95 -6.70
C GLN A 364 10.61 -22.17 -7.54
N TYR A 365 11.04 -23.25 -6.88
CA TYR A 365 11.52 -24.46 -7.54
C TYR A 365 10.59 -25.62 -7.23
N ARG A 366 9.90 -26.17 -8.25
CA ARG A 366 8.91 -27.23 -8.08
C ARG A 366 9.13 -28.35 -9.08
N SER A 367 8.91 -29.60 -8.67
CA SER A 367 8.81 -30.71 -9.62
C SER A 367 7.46 -30.64 -10.33
N PHE A 368 7.45 -30.88 -11.65
CA PHE A 368 6.23 -30.96 -12.44
C PHE A 368 6.41 -31.99 -13.56
N ASP A 369 5.59 -33.03 -13.51
CA ASP A 369 5.53 -34.10 -14.51
C ASP A 369 4.27 -33.93 -15.38
N LEU A 370 4.46 -33.78 -16.69
CA LEU A 370 3.38 -33.61 -17.66
C LEU A 370 2.49 -34.85 -17.82
N SER A 371 2.93 -36.02 -17.36
CA SER A 371 2.16 -37.27 -17.41
C SER A 371 1.21 -37.45 -16.22
N ILE A 372 1.26 -36.54 -15.23
CA ILE A 372 0.49 -36.61 -13.99
C ILE A 372 -0.40 -35.36 -13.90
N SER A 373 -1.61 -35.50 -13.34
CA SER A 373 -2.53 -34.36 -13.20
C SER A 373 -1.91 -33.24 -12.33
N PRO A 374 -2.07 -31.94 -12.68
CA PRO A 374 -1.45 -30.85 -11.93
C PRO A 374 -1.91 -30.75 -10.46
N SER A 375 -3.21 -30.99 -10.23
CA SER A 375 -3.81 -30.93 -8.88
C SER A 375 -3.19 -31.94 -7.92
N SER A 376 -2.91 -33.16 -8.38
CA SER A 376 -2.25 -34.20 -7.56
C SER A 376 -0.80 -33.85 -7.20
N GLN A 377 -0.18 -32.94 -7.96
CA GLN A 377 1.17 -32.41 -7.74
C GLN A 377 1.16 -31.09 -6.93
N GLY A 378 -0.03 -30.66 -6.45
CA GLY A 378 -0.23 -29.45 -5.67
C GLY A 378 -0.14 -28.15 -6.48
N PHE A 379 -0.40 -28.20 -7.78
CA PHE A 379 -0.59 -27.00 -8.59
C PHE A 379 -2.08 -26.66 -8.63
N GLU A 380 -2.41 -25.42 -8.28
CA GLU A 380 -3.77 -24.92 -8.35
C GLU A 380 -4.15 -24.61 -9.80
N PRO A 381 -5.37 -24.96 -10.26
CA PRO A 381 -5.89 -24.51 -11.54
C PRO A 381 -5.91 -22.99 -11.66
N ALA A 382 -5.96 -22.49 -12.89
CA ALA A 382 -6.08 -21.07 -13.22
C ALA A 382 -5.16 -20.18 -12.35
N SER A 383 -3.87 -20.50 -12.28
CA SER A 383 -2.92 -19.85 -11.38
C SER A 383 -1.76 -19.16 -12.10
N PHE A 384 -1.60 -19.35 -13.40
CA PHE A 384 -0.51 -18.75 -14.19
C PHE A 384 -1.01 -17.84 -15.31
N ASP A 385 -0.33 -16.72 -15.50
CA ASP A 385 -0.52 -15.80 -16.62
C ASP A 385 0.20 -16.30 -17.88
N ALA A 386 1.35 -16.96 -17.68
CA ALA A 386 2.18 -17.50 -18.73
C ALA A 386 2.78 -18.86 -18.35
N ILE A 387 2.76 -19.80 -19.28
CA ILE A 387 3.52 -21.05 -19.21
C ILE A 387 4.54 -21.05 -20.36
N LEU A 388 5.78 -21.37 -20.06
CA LEU A 388 6.86 -21.44 -21.03
C LEU A 388 7.57 -22.80 -21.00
N GLY A 389 8.23 -23.16 -22.09
CA GLY A 389 9.01 -24.38 -22.16
C GLY A 389 9.90 -24.43 -23.39
N PHE A 390 11.03 -25.13 -23.28
CA PHE A 390 11.96 -25.33 -24.38
C PHE A 390 12.35 -26.80 -24.44
N HIS A 391 12.08 -27.46 -25.57
CA HIS A 391 12.36 -28.89 -25.78
C HIS A 391 11.67 -29.77 -24.72
N VAL A 392 10.37 -29.58 -24.50
CA VAL A 392 9.67 -30.19 -23.35
C VAL A 392 8.39 -30.92 -23.69
N LEU A 393 7.69 -30.60 -24.78
CA LEU A 393 6.42 -31.28 -25.06
C LEU A 393 6.65 -32.63 -25.74
N HIS A 394 7.72 -32.76 -26.54
CA HIS A 394 8.02 -34.02 -27.23
C HIS A 394 8.31 -35.20 -26.27
N VAL A 395 8.66 -34.94 -25.01
CA VAL A 395 8.92 -35.99 -24.01
C VAL A 395 7.64 -36.53 -23.35
N ALA A 396 6.50 -35.87 -23.55
CA ALA A 396 5.22 -36.29 -22.97
C ALA A 396 4.75 -37.63 -23.60
N PRO A 397 4.40 -38.64 -22.78
CA PRO A 397 3.87 -39.91 -23.29
C PRO A 397 2.58 -39.73 -24.10
N GLU A 398 1.70 -38.85 -23.63
CA GLU A 398 0.46 -38.46 -24.28
C GLU A 398 0.37 -36.94 -24.35
N LEU A 399 0.33 -36.37 -25.56
CA LEU A 399 0.35 -34.92 -25.74
C LEU A 399 -0.97 -34.24 -25.37
N GLN A 400 -2.12 -34.86 -25.73
CA GLN A 400 -3.42 -34.21 -25.48
C GLN A 400 -3.71 -34.00 -23.99
N PRO A 401 -3.53 -35.00 -23.10
CA PRO A 401 -3.69 -34.79 -21.66
C PRO A 401 -2.73 -33.74 -21.10
N ALA A 402 -1.48 -33.72 -21.59
CA ALA A 402 -0.49 -32.72 -21.17
C ALA A 402 -0.93 -31.30 -21.57
N LEU A 403 -1.41 -31.08 -22.80
CA LEU A 403 -1.91 -29.77 -23.24
C LEU A 403 -3.15 -29.32 -22.46
N VAL A 404 -4.08 -30.24 -22.17
CA VAL A 404 -5.25 -29.97 -21.32
C VAL A 404 -4.80 -29.55 -19.93
N ALA A 405 -3.86 -30.28 -19.31
CA ALA A 405 -3.30 -29.96 -18.00
C ALA A 405 -2.62 -28.57 -17.97
N LEU A 406 -1.87 -28.21 -19.01
CA LEU A 406 -1.28 -26.86 -19.13
C LEU A 406 -2.36 -25.78 -19.30
N GLY A 407 -3.42 -26.08 -20.07
CA GLY A 407 -4.59 -25.22 -20.22
C GLY A 407 -5.35 -25.01 -18.90
N GLU A 408 -5.49 -26.04 -18.07
CA GLU A 408 -6.11 -25.95 -16.73
C GLU A 408 -5.34 -24.99 -15.81
N LEU A 409 -4.01 -24.98 -15.88
CA LEU A 409 -3.15 -24.13 -15.05
C LEU A 409 -3.18 -22.65 -15.45
N LEU A 410 -3.53 -22.33 -16.70
CA LEU A 410 -3.57 -20.96 -17.19
C LEU A 410 -4.86 -20.24 -16.79
N PHE A 411 -4.73 -19.00 -16.33
CA PHE A 411 -5.85 -18.06 -16.23
C PHE A 411 -6.56 -17.93 -17.60
N PRO A 412 -7.86 -17.57 -17.63
CA PRO A 412 -8.49 -17.09 -18.86
C PRO A 412 -7.67 -15.96 -19.49
N GLY A 413 -7.44 -16.01 -20.79
CA GLY A 413 -6.53 -15.10 -21.49
C GLY A 413 -5.03 -15.34 -21.26
N GLY A 414 -4.64 -16.34 -20.47
CA GLY A 414 -3.27 -16.75 -20.23
C GLY A 414 -2.61 -17.35 -21.48
N SER A 415 -1.28 -17.34 -21.51
CA SER A 415 -0.49 -17.67 -22.71
C SER A 415 0.48 -18.84 -22.51
N LEU A 416 0.60 -19.68 -23.53
CA LEU A 416 1.55 -20.79 -23.62
C LEU A 416 2.60 -20.45 -24.68
N LEU A 417 3.89 -20.43 -24.31
CA LEU A 417 5.02 -20.14 -25.20
C LEU A 417 6.00 -21.31 -25.20
N ILE A 418 6.07 -22.07 -26.29
CA ILE A 418 6.87 -23.29 -26.38
C ILE A 418 7.85 -23.19 -27.56
N GLY A 419 9.10 -23.58 -27.34
CA GLY A 419 10.08 -23.80 -28.40
C GLY A 419 10.36 -25.28 -28.47
N ASP A 420 10.06 -25.94 -29.58
CA ASP A 420 10.21 -27.39 -29.70
C ASP A 420 10.54 -27.81 -31.14
N LEU A 421 10.53 -29.11 -31.38
CA LEU A 421 10.90 -29.72 -32.65
C LEU A 421 9.72 -29.82 -33.62
N ARG A 422 9.96 -29.41 -34.86
CA ARG A 422 8.97 -29.39 -35.94
C ARG A 422 8.85 -30.79 -36.55
N GLY A 423 7.68 -31.42 -36.40
CA GLY A 423 7.45 -32.78 -36.92
C GLY A 423 7.44 -32.89 -38.44
N ASP A 424 7.13 -31.81 -39.16
CA ASP A 424 7.22 -31.77 -40.63
C ASP A 424 8.60 -32.16 -41.13
N SER A 425 9.63 -31.80 -40.37
CA SER A 425 11.03 -32.07 -40.69
C SER A 425 11.36 -33.56 -40.66
N TRP A 426 10.70 -34.34 -39.80
CA TRP A 426 10.82 -35.81 -39.78
C TRP A 426 10.00 -36.45 -40.89
N ALA A 427 8.85 -35.87 -41.23
CA ALA A 427 8.00 -36.36 -42.31
C ALA A 427 8.64 -36.19 -43.70
N THR A 428 9.44 -35.12 -43.89
CA THR A 428 10.13 -34.83 -45.16
C THR A 428 11.62 -35.20 -45.16
N HIS A 429 12.14 -35.80 -44.08
CA HIS A 429 13.55 -36.16 -43.93
C HIS A 429 14.51 -34.97 -44.12
N GLU A 430 14.19 -33.82 -43.52
CA GLU A 430 15.11 -32.68 -43.53
C GLU A 430 16.45 -33.03 -42.84
N PRO A 431 17.56 -32.40 -43.28
CA PRO A 431 18.87 -32.59 -42.66
C PRO A 431 18.83 -32.37 -41.15
N GLY A 432 19.39 -33.35 -40.42
CA GLY A 432 19.56 -33.37 -38.98
C GLY A 432 18.51 -34.23 -38.28
N SER A 433 17.40 -34.59 -38.94
CA SER A 433 16.35 -35.42 -38.36
C SER A 433 16.87 -36.80 -37.90
N ILE A 434 17.75 -37.44 -38.69
CA ILE A 434 18.34 -38.75 -38.36
C ILE A 434 19.30 -38.61 -37.19
N TRP A 435 20.13 -37.56 -37.18
CA TRP A 435 21.06 -37.33 -36.08
C TRP A 435 20.35 -37.03 -34.76
N PHE A 436 19.28 -36.23 -34.78
CA PHE A 436 18.47 -35.99 -33.59
C PHE A 436 17.83 -37.31 -33.10
N ASP A 437 17.29 -38.13 -33.99
CA ASP A 437 16.78 -39.46 -33.66
C ASP A 437 17.85 -40.39 -33.09
N PHE A 438 19.08 -40.30 -33.61
CA PHE A 438 20.21 -41.07 -33.13
C PHE A 438 20.65 -40.66 -31.72
N VAL A 439 20.80 -39.35 -31.47
CA VAL A 439 21.24 -38.80 -30.19
C VAL A 439 20.11 -38.85 -29.18
N PHE A 440 18.98 -38.21 -29.43
CA PHE A 440 17.90 -38.09 -28.45
C PHE A 440 17.05 -39.35 -28.34
N GLY A 441 16.96 -40.15 -29.40
CA GLY A 441 16.38 -41.49 -29.34
C GLY A 441 17.13 -42.46 -28.43
N SER A 442 18.37 -42.13 -28.04
CA SER A 442 19.10 -42.88 -27.02
C SER A 442 18.50 -42.73 -25.62
N PHE A 443 17.75 -41.65 -25.35
CA PHE A 443 16.95 -41.47 -24.14
C PHE A 443 15.64 -42.27 -24.22
N ALA A 444 15.05 -42.58 -23.07
CA ALA A 444 13.83 -43.38 -23.02
C ALA A 444 12.64 -42.59 -23.59
N GLU A 445 12.55 -41.33 -23.20
CA GLU A 445 11.43 -40.41 -23.35
C GLU A 445 11.10 -40.19 -24.83
N TRP A 446 12.11 -40.06 -25.69
CA TRP A 446 11.96 -39.84 -27.13
C TRP A 446 11.12 -40.90 -27.85
N PHE A 447 11.16 -42.16 -27.39
CA PHE A 447 10.38 -43.26 -27.97
C PHE A 447 9.33 -43.84 -27.02
N SER A 448 9.01 -43.14 -25.93
CA SER A 448 8.04 -43.62 -24.92
C SER A 448 6.60 -43.17 -25.14
N PHE A 449 6.30 -42.44 -26.23
CA PHE A 449 4.93 -42.01 -26.56
C PHE A 449 3.92 -43.17 -26.67
N THR A 450 2.71 -42.98 -26.14
CA THR A 450 1.65 -43.99 -26.02
C THR A 450 0.33 -43.61 -26.70
N ASP A 451 0.23 -42.39 -27.23
CA ASP A 451 -0.98 -41.79 -27.85
C ASP A 451 -1.17 -42.11 -29.34
N GLY A 452 -0.52 -43.16 -29.85
CA GLY A 452 -0.67 -43.60 -31.24
C GLY A 452 0.10 -42.78 -32.28
N ARG A 453 0.87 -41.76 -31.87
CA ARG A 453 1.82 -41.08 -32.76
C ARG A 453 2.83 -42.06 -33.34
N LYS A 454 3.42 -41.69 -34.49
CA LYS A 454 4.51 -42.46 -35.13
C LYS A 454 5.91 -41.96 -34.73
N HIS A 455 5.97 -40.75 -34.19
CA HIS A 455 7.18 -40.06 -33.74
C HIS A 455 6.84 -39.13 -32.56
N CYS A 456 7.81 -38.74 -31.73
CA CYS A 456 7.57 -37.84 -30.60
C CYS A 456 7.28 -36.39 -31.02
N THR A 457 7.59 -36.02 -32.25
CA THR A 457 7.31 -34.69 -32.83
C THR A 457 6.01 -34.70 -33.63
N MET A 458 5.39 -33.52 -33.76
CA MET A 458 4.11 -33.34 -34.45
C MET A 458 4.22 -32.28 -35.54
N THR A 459 3.45 -32.44 -36.63
CA THR A 459 3.40 -31.45 -37.72
C THR A 459 2.75 -30.16 -37.23
N GLN A 460 3.03 -29.05 -37.92
CA GLN A 460 2.45 -27.76 -37.58
C GLN A 460 0.91 -27.77 -37.57
N GLU A 461 0.29 -28.46 -38.54
CA GLU A 461 -1.17 -28.60 -38.60
C GLU A 461 -1.70 -29.41 -37.41
N ALA A 462 -1.05 -30.51 -37.05
CA ALA A 462 -1.48 -31.35 -35.95
C ALA A 462 -1.36 -30.63 -34.60
N TRP A 463 -0.34 -29.78 -34.42
CA TRP A 463 -0.25 -28.89 -33.25
C TRP A 463 -1.42 -27.93 -33.17
N SER A 464 -1.82 -27.32 -34.29
CA SER A 464 -2.95 -26.39 -34.33
C SER A 464 -4.24 -27.07 -33.89
N ASP A 465 -4.50 -28.27 -34.40
CA ASP A 465 -5.70 -29.04 -34.06
C ASP A 465 -5.71 -29.44 -32.57
N MET A 466 -4.61 -29.99 -32.06
CA MET A 466 -4.51 -30.42 -30.65
C MET A 466 -4.65 -29.28 -29.65
N LEU A 467 -4.11 -28.11 -29.97
CA LEU A 467 -4.24 -26.93 -29.12
C LEU A 467 -5.67 -26.38 -29.12
N HIS A 468 -6.38 -26.43 -30.24
CA HIS A 468 -7.80 -26.12 -30.27
C HIS A 468 -8.61 -27.09 -29.39
N ASP A 469 -8.30 -28.39 -29.45
CA ASP A 469 -8.90 -29.39 -28.56
C ASP A 469 -8.52 -29.19 -27.09
N GLY A 470 -7.41 -28.50 -26.81
CA GLY A 470 -6.94 -28.09 -25.48
C GLY A 470 -7.47 -26.73 -25.00
N ASP A 471 -8.52 -26.18 -25.62
CA ASP A 471 -9.15 -24.88 -25.30
C ASP A 471 -8.26 -23.64 -25.55
N PHE A 472 -7.29 -23.75 -26.45
CA PHE A 472 -6.55 -22.60 -26.97
C PHE A 472 -7.23 -22.05 -28.23
N ALA A 473 -7.39 -20.73 -28.32
CA ALA A 473 -8.12 -20.10 -29.43
C ALA A 473 -7.22 -19.39 -30.45
N HIS A 474 -6.11 -18.81 -29.98
CA HIS A 474 -5.13 -18.15 -30.83
C HIS A 474 -3.89 -19.03 -30.84
N VAL A 475 -3.60 -19.69 -31.96
CA VAL A 475 -2.41 -20.52 -32.12
C VAL A 475 -1.57 -19.92 -33.23
N TYR A 476 -0.32 -19.61 -32.92
CA TYR A 476 0.66 -19.12 -33.87
C TYR A 476 1.90 -20.01 -33.80
N THR A 477 2.40 -20.39 -34.97
CA THR A 477 3.58 -21.23 -35.11
C THR A 477 4.56 -20.57 -36.08
N GLU A 478 5.80 -20.40 -35.63
CA GLU A 478 6.87 -19.81 -36.44
C GLU A 478 7.97 -20.85 -36.65
N SER A 479 8.32 -21.07 -37.92
CA SER A 479 9.48 -21.85 -38.29
C SER A 479 10.66 -20.94 -38.64
N TYR A 480 11.86 -21.42 -38.38
CA TYR A 480 13.08 -20.69 -38.71
C TYR A 480 13.54 -21.05 -40.11
N LYS A 481 13.85 -20.05 -40.95
CA LYS A 481 14.28 -20.30 -42.34
C LYS A 481 15.57 -21.09 -42.44
N TRP A 482 16.46 -20.93 -41.47
CA TRP A 482 17.82 -21.46 -41.48
C TRP A 482 18.01 -22.67 -40.58
N ASP A 483 17.12 -22.92 -39.61
CA ASP A 483 17.07 -24.17 -38.85
C ASP A 483 15.84 -24.97 -39.29
N PRO A 484 16.02 -26.10 -39.99
CA PRO A 484 14.90 -26.87 -40.47
C PRO A 484 14.20 -27.66 -39.36
N LEU A 485 14.72 -27.77 -38.14
CA LEU A 485 14.21 -28.70 -37.12
C LEU A 485 13.41 -28.02 -36.01
N LEU A 486 13.62 -26.73 -35.76
CA LEU A 486 12.99 -26.02 -34.65
C LEU A 486 11.83 -25.14 -35.08
N PHE A 487 10.86 -24.98 -34.18
CA PHE A 487 9.79 -24.01 -34.30
C PHE A 487 9.47 -23.41 -32.93
N SER A 488 8.81 -22.25 -32.95
CA SER A 488 8.16 -21.69 -31.76
C SER A 488 6.65 -21.75 -31.91
N LEU A 489 5.98 -21.97 -30.80
CA LEU A 489 4.55 -22.07 -30.66
C LEU A 489 4.08 -21.08 -29.61
N GLU A 490 3.13 -20.23 -29.99
CA GLU A 490 2.45 -19.32 -29.09
C GLU A 490 0.95 -19.62 -29.14
N ALA A 491 0.39 -19.95 -27.99
CA ALA A 491 -1.04 -20.20 -27.84
C ALA A 491 -1.66 -19.36 -26.73
N GLN A 492 -2.89 -18.90 -26.89
CA GLN A 492 -3.62 -18.15 -25.86
C GLN A 492 -5.00 -18.77 -25.59
N LYS A 493 -5.34 -18.91 -24.30
CA LYS A 493 -6.73 -19.22 -23.89
C LYS A 493 -7.65 -18.06 -24.22
N LYS A 494 -8.94 -18.35 -24.44
CA LYS A 494 -9.93 -17.29 -24.65
C LYS A 494 -9.99 -16.38 -23.41
N PRO A 495 -9.97 -15.05 -23.59
CA PRO A 495 -10.30 -14.13 -22.52
C PRO A 495 -11.71 -14.39 -21.98
N PHE A 496 -11.93 -14.10 -20.69
CA PHE A 496 -13.23 -14.24 -20.05
C PHE A 496 -13.75 -12.89 -19.54
N ASN A 497 -15.02 -12.57 -19.85
CA ASN A 497 -15.74 -11.41 -19.32
C ASN A 497 -17.19 -11.81 -19.02
N LEU A 498 -17.75 -11.25 -17.94
CA LEU A 498 -19.17 -11.42 -17.62
C LEU A 498 -20.02 -10.45 -18.43
N GLN A 499 -21.16 -10.89 -18.97
CA GLN A 499 -22.14 -9.99 -19.59
C GLN A 499 -23.33 -9.73 -18.66
N LYS A 500 -23.79 -8.47 -18.60
CA LYS A 500 -24.98 -8.08 -17.83
C LYS A 500 -26.27 -8.81 -18.26
N SER A 501 -26.41 -9.18 -19.54
CA SER A 501 -27.55 -9.96 -20.05
C SER A 501 -27.47 -11.46 -19.72
N GLY A 502 -26.30 -11.94 -19.29
CA GLY A 502 -26.06 -13.35 -19.00
C GLY A 502 -26.21 -14.29 -20.20
N ASP A 503 -25.97 -13.81 -21.43
CA ASP A 503 -25.85 -14.66 -22.61
C ASP A 503 -24.40 -15.08 -22.84
N MET A 504 -24.19 -16.37 -23.13
CA MET A 504 -22.89 -16.98 -23.36
C MET A 504 -22.22 -16.46 -24.64
N GLN A 505 -20.95 -16.10 -24.55
CA GLN A 505 -20.00 -16.41 -25.62
C GLN A 505 -19.06 -17.51 -25.10
N ASN A 506 -19.00 -18.61 -25.84
CA ASN A 506 -18.25 -19.83 -25.54
C ASN A 506 -16.82 -19.58 -25.02
N GLY A 507 -16.64 -19.83 -23.72
CA GLY A 507 -15.35 -20.06 -23.05
C GLY A 507 -15.64 -20.85 -21.78
N LEU A 508 -15.25 -22.12 -21.75
CA LEU A 508 -15.55 -23.07 -20.68
C LEU A 508 -14.81 -22.68 -19.39
N LEU A 509 -15.52 -22.00 -18.48
CA LEU A 509 -15.25 -22.07 -17.04
C LEU A 509 -16.25 -23.01 -16.33
N ALA A 510 -17.12 -23.69 -17.07
CA ALA A 510 -18.26 -24.42 -16.55
C ALA A 510 -18.01 -25.93 -16.27
N THR A 511 -16.76 -26.38 -16.13
CA THR A 511 -16.49 -27.84 -15.99
C THR A 511 -15.75 -28.27 -14.72
N TYR A 512 -15.26 -27.35 -13.88
CA TYR A 512 -14.57 -27.74 -12.64
C TYR A 512 -15.34 -27.25 -11.41
N THR A 513 -16.36 -28.02 -11.04
CA THR A 513 -16.82 -28.02 -9.65
C THR A 513 -15.90 -28.98 -8.89
N LYS A 514 -15.29 -28.51 -7.79
CA LYS A 514 -14.22 -29.20 -7.06
C LYS A 514 -14.63 -30.58 -6.54
N ASP A 515 -15.94 -30.78 -6.39
CA ASP A 515 -16.67 -32.04 -6.28
C ASP A 515 -18.16 -31.68 -6.27
N ALA A 516 -19.00 -32.29 -7.13
CA ALA A 516 -20.45 -32.04 -7.12
C ALA A 516 -21.13 -32.44 -5.79
N SER A 517 -20.41 -33.15 -4.91
CA SER A 517 -20.84 -33.51 -3.56
C SER A 517 -20.77 -32.36 -2.54
N ILE A 518 -19.95 -31.32 -2.79
CA ILE A 518 -19.80 -30.17 -1.88
C ILE A 518 -20.95 -29.18 -2.12
N PRO A 519 -21.73 -28.80 -1.10
CA PRO A 519 -22.82 -27.86 -1.28
C PRO A 519 -22.30 -26.45 -1.63
N ARG A 520 -22.80 -25.88 -2.74
CA ARG A 520 -22.57 -24.48 -3.11
C ARG A 520 -23.74 -23.61 -2.67
N ARG A 521 -23.46 -22.51 -1.97
CA ARG A 521 -24.45 -21.51 -1.53
C ARG A 521 -24.03 -20.11 -1.97
N SER A 522 -25.01 -19.28 -2.33
CA SER A 522 -24.78 -17.87 -2.68
C SER A 522 -25.65 -16.99 -1.79
N PHE A 523 -25.09 -15.88 -1.30
CA PHE A 523 -25.79 -14.96 -0.40
C PHE A 523 -25.48 -13.50 -0.72
N PHE A 524 -26.54 -12.70 -0.91
CA PHE A 524 -26.41 -11.26 -1.09
C PHE A 524 -26.14 -10.58 0.25
N TYR A 525 -24.95 -10.00 0.40
CA TYR A 525 -24.53 -9.37 1.64
C TYR A 525 -25.02 -7.91 1.72
N ARG A 526 -25.75 -7.61 2.80
CA ARG A 526 -26.03 -6.24 3.28
C ARG A 526 -25.64 -6.13 4.75
N ARG A 527 -25.01 -5.03 5.13
CA ARG A 527 -24.66 -4.74 6.51
C ARG A 527 -25.92 -4.76 7.39
N GLY A 528 -25.88 -5.50 8.49
CA GLY A 528 -27.00 -5.67 9.42
C GLY A 528 -27.90 -6.88 9.13
N ASN A 529 -27.72 -7.57 7.99
CA ASN A 529 -28.47 -8.79 7.64
C ASN A 529 -27.71 -10.09 7.93
N GLU A 530 -26.60 -10.05 8.68
CA GLU A 530 -25.74 -11.22 8.95
C GLU A 530 -26.50 -12.34 9.70
N GLY A 531 -27.53 -11.99 10.48
CA GLY A 531 -28.41 -12.96 11.14
C GLY A 531 -29.25 -13.81 10.17
N GLN A 532 -29.48 -13.35 8.94
CA GLN A 532 -30.16 -14.13 7.90
C GLN A 532 -29.24 -15.22 7.33
N LEU A 533 -27.95 -14.91 7.16
CA LEU A 533 -26.94 -15.89 6.77
C LEU A 533 -26.83 -17.00 7.83
N ARG A 534 -26.85 -16.63 9.12
CA ARG A 534 -26.87 -17.63 10.21
C ARG A 534 -28.04 -18.60 10.09
N LYS A 535 -29.24 -18.11 9.75
CA LYS A 535 -30.41 -18.99 9.53
C LYS A 535 -30.24 -19.90 8.32
N LEU A 536 -29.71 -19.36 7.22
CA LEU A 536 -29.41 -20.13 6.00
C LEU A 536 -28.41 -21.27 6.25
N LEU A 537 -27.44 -21.05 7.14
CA LEU A 537 -26.38 -22.02 7.47
C LEU A 537 -26.79 -23.02 8.56
N LEU A 538 -27.70 -22.66 9.48
CA LEU A 538 -28.17 -23.52 10.58
C LEU A 538 -29.09 -24.66 10.14
N ASP A 539 -29.70 -24.57 8.95
CA ASP A 539 -30.61 -25.60 8.41
C ASP A 539 -29.88 -26.79 7.77
N SER A 540 -28.55 -26.88 7.87
CA SER A 540 -27.75 -27.89 7.17
C SER A 540 -26.55 -28.36 7.99
N ASP A 541 -26.33 -29.67 8.04
CA ASP A 541 -25.16 -30.29 8.69
C ASP A 541 -23.95 -30.16 7.74
N LEU A 542 -23.21 -29.04 7.82
CA LEU A 542 -22.18 -28.69 6.84
C LEU A 542 -20.78 -28.68 7.48
N SER A 543 -20.04 -29.78 7.31
CA SER A 543 -18.61 -29.84 7.63
C SER A 543 -17.74 -29.16 6.57
N VAL A 544 -18.19 -29.14 5.30
CA VAL A 544 -17.50 -28.52 4.15
C VAL A 544 -18.55 -27.82 3.30
N LEU A 545 -18.25 -26.60 2.82
CA LEU A 545 -19.17 -25.74 2.07
C LEU A 545 -18.40 -24.83 1.12
N THR A 546 -18.92 -24.58 -0.08
CA THR A 546 -18.51 -23.46 -0.93
C THR A 546 -19.53 -22.33 -0.80
N LEU A 547 -19.11 -21.19 -0.24
CA LEU A 547 -19.97 -20.04 0.02
C LEU A 547 -19.54 -18.83 -0.82
N TRP A 548 -20.45 -18.36 -1.65
CA TRP A 548 -20.31 -17.14 -2.43
C TRP A 548 -21.08 -15.99 -1.80
N LEU A 549 -20.36 -15.04 -1.23
CA LEU A 549 -20.89 -13.75 -0.83
C LEU A 549 -20.84 -12.80 -2.02
N PHE A 550 -21.86 -11.96 -2.19
CA PHE A 550 -21.82 -10.92 -3.20
C PHE A 550 -22.53 -9.65 -2.76
N THR A 551 -22.02 -8.51 -3.19
CA THR A 551 -22.56 -7.19 -2.84
C THR A 551 -22.25 -6.18 -3.94
N ASN A 552 -22.83 -4.99 -3.87
CA ASN A 552 -22.55 -3.89 -4.79
C ASN A 552 -21.66 -2.82 -4.14
N LEU A 553 -21.24 -1.82 -4.92
CA LEU A 553 -20.36 -0.72 -4.49
C LEU A 553 -20.95 0.26 -3.46
N ALA A 554 -22.12 -0.03 -2.88
CA ALA A 554 -22.70 0.78 -1.81
C ALA A 554 -21.88 0.68 -0.51
N ASP A 555 -22.45 1.15 0.60
CA ASP A 555 -21.83 1.17 1.94
C ASP A 555 -21.47 -0.23 2.49
N ASP A 556 -21.81 -1.30 1.77
CA ASP A 556 -21.65 -2.70 2.17
C ASP A 556 -20.29 -3.32 1.80
N LYS A 557 -19.52 -2.72 0.89
CA LYS A 557 -18.29 -3.34 0.32
C LYS A 557 -17.20 -3.66 1.35
N TYR A 558 -16.80 -2.70 2.19
CA TYR A 558 -15.76 -2.90 3.20
C TYR A 558 -16.21 -3.80 4.35
N PRO A 559 -17.46 -3.65 4.88
CA PRO A 559 -18.02 -4.65 5.79
C PRO A 559 -17.98 -6.06 5.21
N ALA A 560 -18.36 -6.25 3.95
CA ALA A 560 -18.35 -7.56 3.28
C ALA A 560 -16.94 -8.16 3.22
N ILE A 561 -15.92 -7.37 2.85
CA ILE A 561 -14.51 -7.82 2.84
C ILE A 561 -14.06 -8.23 4.24
N GLY A 562 -14.41 -7.44 5.26
CA GLY A 562 -14.08 -7.75 6.65
C GLY A 562 -14.77 -9.02 7.14
N PHE A 563 -16.03 -9.21 6.74
CA PHE A 563 -16.85 -10.35 7.11
C PHE A 563 -16.40 -11.65 6.41
N SER A 564 -16.13 -11.62 5.10
CA SER A 564 -15.65 -12.80 4.37
C SER A 564 -14.33 -13.33 4.94
N ARG A 565 -13.39 -12.42 5.21
CA ARG A 565 -12.10 -12.77 5.86
C ARG A 565 -12.26 -13.31 7.28
N ALA A 566 -13.29 -12.88 8.00
CA ALA A 566 -13.65 -13.45 9.31
C ALA A 566 -13.98 -14.91 9.17
N LEU A 567 -14.91 -15.16 8.26
CA LEU A 567 -15.53 -16.44 8.07
C LEU A 567 -14.51 -17.46 7.58
N SER A 568 -13.62 -17.07 6.65
CA SER A 568 -12.51 -17.92 6.18
C SER A 568 -11.53 -18.33 7.28
N ARG A 569 -11.41 -17.53 8.36
CA ARG A 569 -10.54 -17.89 9.50
C ARG A 569 -11.27 -18.72 10.54
N GLU A 570 -12.57 -18.51 10.69
CA GLU A 570 -13.41 -19.26 11.64
C GLU A 570 -13.74 -20.67 11.12
N TYR A 571 -13.92 -20.81 9.80
CA TYR A 571 -14.23 -22.07 9.11
C TYR A 571 -13.19 -22.36 8.02
N PRO A 572 -12.01 -22.90 8.37
CA PRO A 572 -10.92 -23.15 7.41
C PRO A 572 -11.26 -24.19 6.33
N ASP A 573 -12.20 -25.09 6.62
CA ASP A 573 -12.65 -26.13 5.69
C ASP A 573 -13.72 -25.62 4.70
N TRP A 574 -14.14 -24.35 4.82
CA TRP A 574 -15.08 -23.73 3.89
C TRP A 574 -14.34 -22.94 2.81
N ASP A 575 -14.77 -23.09 1.57
CA ASP A 575 -14.29 -22.29 0.45
C ASP A 575 -15.15 -21.04 0.32
N ILE A 576 -14.62 -19.89 0.74
CA ILE A 576 -15.38 -18.64 0.89
C ILE A 576 -14.89 -17.62 -0.12
N HIS A 577 -15.81 -17.23 -1.01
CA HIS A 577 -15.57 -16.21 -2.04
C HIS A 577 -16.42 -14.98 -1.78
N LEU A 578 -15.92 -13.82 -2.20
CA LEU A 578 -16.63 -12.55 -2.19
C LEU A 578 -16.52 -11.90 -3.57
N ALA A 579 -17.66 -11.54 -4.16
CA ALA A 579 -17.73 -10.73 -5.36
C ALA A 579 -18.32 -9.35 -5.08
N ILE A 580 -17.63 -8.30 -5.52
CA ILE A 580 -18.05 -6.90 -5.37
C ILE A 580 -18.36 -6.34 -6.76
N PHE A 581 -19.60 -5.94 -7.00
CA PHE A 581 -20.06 -5.43 -8.29
C PHE A 581 -20.08 -3.89 -8.33
N GLU A 582 -19.50 -3.31 -9.38
CA GLU A 582 -19.50 -1.88 -9.64
C GLU A 582 -20.68 -1.43 -10.52
N GLY A 583 -21.23 -0.26 -10.19
CA GLY A 583 -22.35 0.33 -10.92
C GLY A 583 -23.69 -0.32 -10.58
N ASN A 584 -24.67 -0.14 -11.48
CA ASN A 584 -26.05 -0.54 -11.25
C ASN A 584 -26.31 -1.96 -11.78
N TRP A 585 -25.80 -2.97 -11.09
CA TRP A 585 -26.21 -4.36 -11.31
C TRP A 585 -27.46 -4.67 -10.46
N ASP A 586 -28.45 -5.32 -11.05
CA ASP A 586 -29.57 -5.89 -10.27
C ASP A 586 -29.20 -7.24 -9.64
N GLU A 587 -29.89 -7.61 -8.57
CA GLU A 587 -29.58 -8.80 -7.77
C GLU A 587 -29.70 -10.11 -8.56
N SER A 588 -30.63 -10.19 -9.50
CA SER A 588 -30.81 -11.37 -10.36
C SER A 588 -29.61 -11.55 -11.29
N SER A 589 -29.17 -10.46 -11.94
CA SER A 589 -27.98 -10.46 -12.81
C SER A 589 -26.70 -10.76 -12.04
N MET A 590 -26.55 -10.25 -10.81
CA MET A 590 -25.42 -10.59 -9.94
C MET A 590 -25.44 -12.09 -9.59
N LEU A 591 -26.56 -12.62 -9.11
CA LEU A 591 -26.68 -14.03 -8.74
C LEU A 591 -26.41 -14.96 -9.93
N LYS A 592 -26.94 -14.63 -11.11
CA LYS A 592 -26.66 -15.35 -12.36
C LYS A 592 -25.17 -15.31 -12.69
N SER A 593 -24.52 -14.15 -12.56
CA SER A 593 -23.08 -14.02 -12.78
C SER A 593 -22.26 -14.87 -11.81
N ILE A 594 -22.62 -14.89 -10.52
CA ILE A 594 -21.99 -15.76 -9.52
C ILE A 594 -22.14 -17.22 -9.89
N SER A 595 -23.31 -17.66 -10.35
CA SER A 595 -23.52 -19.07 -10.74
C SER A 595 -22.66 -19.53 -11.92
N LEU A 596 -22.10 -18.60 -12.69
CA LEU A 596 -21.20 -18.90 -13.82
C LEU A 596 -19.73 -18.96 -13.41
N LEU A 597 -19.37 -18.50 -12.20
CA LEU A 597 -17.99 -18.50 -11.73
C LEU A 597 -17.61 -19.89 -11.17
N PRO A 598 -16.44 -20.44 -11.53
CA PRO A 598 -15.92 -21.67 -10.95
C PRO A 598 -15.72 -21.60 -9.45
N ASP A 599 -15.76 -22.75 -8.77
CA ASP A 599 -15.47 -22.83 -7.33
C ASP A 599 -13.98 -22.61 -7.01
N ASP A 600 -13.06 -22.81 -7.97
CA ASP A 600 -11.63 -22.52 -7.81
C ASP A 600 -11.24 -21.08 -8.15
N SER A 601 -12.22 -20.19 -8.31
CA SER A 601 -12.00 -18.77 -8.54
C SER A 601 -11.28 -18.10 -7.36
N GLU A 602 -10.66 -16.94 -7.63
CA GLU A 602 -10.02 -16.14 -6.58
C GLU A 602 -11.02 -15.78 -5.45
N PRO A 603 -10.59 -15.83 -4.17
CA PRO A 603 -11.50 -15.60 -3.03
C PRO A 603 -12.13 -14.20 -2.96
N LEU A 604 -11.53 -13.22 -3.63
CA LEU A 604 -12.08 -11.87 -3.72
C LEU A 604 -12.02 -11.37 -5.16
N LEU A 605 -13.19 -11.18 -5.74
CA LEU A 605 -13.38 -10.66 -7.09
C LEU A 605 -14.03 -9.29 -7.04
N TRP A 606 -13.51 -8.40 -7.88
CA TRP A 606 -14.05 -7.09 -8.13
C TRP A 606 -14.53 -7.04 -9.58
N ILE A 607 -15.81 -6.73 -9.80
CA ILE A 607 -16.45 -6.86 -11.11
C ILE A 607 -16.91 -5.47 -11.56
N SER A 608 -16.35 -4.97 -12.65
CA SER A 608 -16.70 -3.65 -13.19
C SER A 608 -18.15 -3.61 -13.72
N ASP A 609 -18.63 -2.42 -14.06
CA ASP A 609 -19.92 -2.26 -14.72
C ASP A 609 -19.97 -2.87 -16.13
N GLU A 610 -18.82 -3.10 -16.78
CA GLU A 610 -18.72 -3.85 -18.04
C GLU A 610 -18.47 -5.35 -17.84
N GLY A 611 -18.45 -5.83 -16.59
CA GLY A 611 -18.26 -7.23 -16.24
C GLY A 611 -16.82 -7.72 -16.35
N LYS A 612 -15.83 -6.82 -16.30
CA LYS A 612 -14.42 -7.17 -16.21
C LYS A 612 -14.08 -7.58 -14.78
N LEU A 613 -13.35 -8.67 -14.63
CA LEU A 613 -12.95 -9.18 -13.31
C LEU A 613 -11.56 -8.66 -12.93
N SER A 614 -11.43 -8.18 -11.71
CA SER A 614 -10.18 -7.76 -11.11
C SER A 614 -9.99 -8.41 -9.73
N VAL A 615 -8.73 -8.64 -9.37
CA VAL A 615 -8.34 -9.31 -8.13
C VAL A 615 -7.35 -8.47 -7.34
N PRO A 616 -7.42 -8.48 -6.00
CA PRO A 616 -6.49 -7.74 -5.16
C PRO A 616 -5.12 -8.40 -5.18
N ARG A 617 -4.08 -7.57 -5.28
CA ARG A 617 -2.68 -7.97 -5.17
C ARG A 617 -1.93 -7.01 -4.27
N VAL A 618 -1.05 -7.56 -3.44
CA VAL A 618 -0.20 -6.79 -2.54
C VAL A 618 1.09 -6.45 -3.29
N ILE A 619 1.39 -5.16 -3.42
CA ILE A 619 2.60 -4.68 -4.08
C ILE A 619 3.40 -3.77 -3.14
N PRO A 620 4.74 -3.68 -3.28
CA PRO A 620 5.53 -2.68 -2.59
C PRO A 620 5.02 -1.28 -2.91
N SER A 621 4.89 -0.46 -1.87
CA SER A 621 4.42 0.91 -1.95
C SER A 621 5.53 1.88 -1.54
N LYS A 622 5.49 3.08 -2.12
CA LYS A 622 6.40 4.17 -1.72
C LYS A 622 5.85 4.85 -0.47
N ALA A 623 6.71 5.56 0.27
CA ALA A 623 6.23 6.33 1.41
C ALA A 623 5.14 7.33 0.96
N PRO A 624 4.06 7.53 1.74
CA PRO A 624 3.06 8.55 1.44
C PRO A 624 3.76 9.89 1.26
N THR A 625 3.54 10.54 0.12
CA THR A 625 4.09 11.86 -0.13
C THR A 625 3.16 12.90 0.48
N HIS A 626 3.71 13.89 1.17
CA HIS A 626 2.95 15.09 1.55
C HIS A 626 2.53 15.94 0.33
N MET A 627 2.88 15.49 -0.89
CA MET A 627 2.53 16.11 -2.16
C MET A 627 1.50 15.25 -2.90
N THR A 628 0.53 15.88 -3.54
CA THR A 628 -0.46 15.23 -4.41
C THR A 628 -0.62 16.01 -5.71
N ARG A 629 -1.10 15.35 -6.77
CA ARG A 629 -1.39 16.02 -8.05
C ARG A 629 -2.62 16.91 -7.88
N PHE A 630 -2.44 18.20 -8.10
CA PHE A 630 -3.49 19.19 -7.97
C PHE A 630 -4.60 18.98 -9.00
N ASN A 631 -5.85 18.94 -8.53
CA ASN A 631 -7.04 18.95 -9.36
C ASN A 631 -7.90 20.16 -8.94
N PRO A 632 -8.08 21.17 -9.80
CA PRO A 632 -8.81 22.39 -9.45
C PRO A 632 -10.31 22.15 -9.20
N SER A 633 -10.86 21.03 -9.69
CA SER A 633 -12.25 20.61 -9.44
C SER A 633 -12.45 19.91 -8.09
N LYS A 634 -11.37 19.64 -7.35
CA LYS A 634 -11.43 19.04 -6.01
C LYS A 634 -11.22 20.10 -4.92
N PRO A 635 -11.62 19.82 -3.66
CA PRO A 635 -11.41 20.73 -2.54
C PRO A 635 -9.94 21.17 -2.41
N TRP A 636 -9.73 22.46 -2.12
CA TRP A 636 -8.39 23.01 -1.88
C TRP A 636 -8.45 24.17 -0.89
N VAL A 637 -7.30 24.50 -0.31
CA VAL A 637 -7.13 25.58 0.66
C VAL A 637 -5.89 26.42 0.33
N SER A 638 -5.98 27.74 0.47
CA SER A 638 -4.85 28.64 0.29
C SER A 638 -3.96 28.65 1.55
N SER A 639 -2.67 28.42 1.40
CA SER A 639 -1.64 28.67 2.43
C SER A 639 -0.86 29.93 2.05
N ASP A 640 -0.18 30.57 3.01
CA ASP A 640 0.46 31.89 2.88
C ASP A 640 1.23 32.14 1.56
N ASP A 641 1.83 31.10 0.95
CA ASP A 641 2.52 31.19 -0.36
C ASP A 641 2.11 30.11 -1.39
N SER A 642 1.09 29.27 -1.14
CA SER A 642 0.75 28.14 -2.07
C SER A 642 -0.67 27.59 -1.91
N ILE A 643 -1.17 26.90 -2.93
CA ILE A 643 -2.41 26.10 -2.84
C ILE A 643 -2.09 24.71 -2.31
N LYS A 644 -2.85 24.24 -1.33
CA LYS A 644 -2.80 22.86 -0.82
C LYS A 644 -4.06 22.12 -1.26
N ALA A 645 -3.91 20.88 -1.69
CA ALA A 645 -5.06 20.00 -1.93
C ALA A 645 -5.72 19.67 -0.59
N ALA A 646 -7.05 19.80 -0.53
CA ALA A 646 -7.83 19.53 0.66
C ALA A 646 -8.78 18.35 0.43
N PHE A 647 -9.29 17.82 1.54
CA PHE A 647 -10.27 16.75 1.53
C PHE A 647 -11.40 17.14 2.47
N VAL A 648 -12.64 16.92 2.04
CA VAL A 648 -13.81 17.18 2.87
C VAL A 648 -14.01 15.95 3.76
N THR A 649 -13.78 16.10 5.06
CA THR A 649 -14.18 15.11 6.05
C THR A 649 -15.71 15.13 6.19
N ARG A 650 -16.33 13.97 6.32
CA ARG A 650 -17.78 13.87 6.55
C ARG A 650 -18.13 14.59 7.86
N PRO A 651 -18.86 15.71 7.81
CA PRO A 651 -19.14 16.48 9.01
C PRO A 651 -20.26 15.83 9.81
N ASP A 652 -20.40 16.23 11.08
CA ASP A 652 -21.43 15.72 11.99
C ASP A 652 -22.85 16.04 11.48
N GLU A 653 -23.87 15.35 12.03
CA GLU A 653 -25.28 15.47 11.60
C GLU A 653 -25.88 16.88 11.70
N ASN A 654 -25.24 17.82 12.41
CA ASN A 654 -25.69 19.20 12.54
C ASN A 654 -24.95 20.19 11.60
N HIS A 655 -24.06 19.69 10.75
CA HIS A 655 -23.22 20.50 9.89
C HIS A 655 -23.51 20.23 8.41
N VAL A 656 -23.50 21.30 7.62
CA VAL A 656 -23.67 21.26 6.17
C VAL A 656 -22.36 21.60 5.47
N ILE A 657 -22.13 20.98 4.31
CA ILE A 657 -21.00 21.28 3.46
C ILE A 657 -21.44 22.34 2.46
N ILE A 658 -20.69 23.44 2.41
CA ILE A 658 -20.95 24.54 1.50
C ILE A 658 -19.84 24.62 0.46
N ASP A 659 -20.24 24.57 -0.81
CA ASP A 659 -19.39 24.89 -1.96
C ASP A 659 -19.31 26.42 -2.06
N VAL A 660 -18.15 26.96 -1.71
CA VAL A 660 -17.94 28.40 -1.49
C VAL A 660 -17.79 29.13 -2.83
N ILE A 661 -18.60 30.17 -3.02
CA ILE A 661 -18.58 31.05 -4.19
C ILE A 661 -17.67 32.25 -3.94
N ALA A 662 -17.79 32.88 -2.77
CA ALA A 662 -17.01 34.06 -2.38
C ALA A 662 -16.71 34.07 -0.88
N MET A 663 -15.55 34.64 -0.50
CA MET A 663 -15.16 34.86 0.89
C MET A 663 -14.60 36.27 1.11
N SER A 664 -14.88 36.85 2.27
CA SER A 664 -14.23 38.09 2.70
C SER A 664 -12.76 37.89 3.02
N LYS A 665 -12.00 38.98 3.09
CA LYS A 665 -10.71 39.04 3.78
C LYS A 665 -10.89 38.63 5.26
N ALA A 666 -9.85 38.05 5.84
CA ALA A 666 -9.87 37.60 7.23
C ALA A 666 -9.74 38.78 8.19
N GLU A 667 -10.64 38.84 9.17
CA GLU A 667 -10.49 39.65 10.38
C GLU A 667 -10.19 38.72 11.55
N GLY A 668 -8.95 38.70 12.04
CA GLY A 668 -8.51 37.66 12.96
C GLY A 668 -8.72 36.28 12.33
N ALA A 669 -9.52 35.42 12.98
CA ALA A 669 -9.87 34.10 12.47
C ALA A 669 -11.21 34.05 11.71
N LEU A 670 -11.86 35.19 11.44
CA LEU A 670 -13.24 35.25 10.93
C LEU A 670 -13.32 35.70 9.47
N ARG A 671 -14.22 35.07 8.70
CA ARG A 671 -14.58 35.47 7.33
C ARG A 671 -16.08 35.38 7.10
N GLY A 672 -16.63 36.32 6.35
CA GLY A 672 -17.94 36.17 5.72
C GLY A 672 -17.82 35.31 4.46
N PHE A 673 -18.84 34.50 4.16
CA PHE A 673 -18.88 33.70 2.94
C PHE A 673 -20.26 33.68 2.30
N VAL A 674 -20.29 33.35 1.00
CA VAL A 674 -21.47 32.98 0.23
C VAL A 674 -21.16 31.70 -0.53
N GLY A 675 -22.10 30.75 -0.55
CA GLY A 675 -21.91 29.47 -1.24
C GLY A 675 -23.20 28.68 -1.41
N ARG A 676 -23.11 27.52 -2.07
CA ARG A 676 -24.25 26.61 -2.26
C ARG A 676 -24.11 25.36 -1.42
N VAL A 677 -25.23 24.83 -0.93
CA VAL A 677 -25.26 23.55 -0.19
C VAL A 677 -24.82 22.42 -1.10
N SER A 678 -23.77 21.71 -0.72
CA SER A 678 -23.18 20.63 -1.50
C SER A 678 -24.00 19.35 -1.41
N SER A 679 -23.99 18.54 -2.47
CA SER A 679 -24.59 17.19 -2.51
C SER A 679 -23.98 16.22 -1.50
N LEU A 680 -22.81 16.56 -0.97
CA LEU A 680 -22.09 15.78 0.04
C LEU A 680 -22.64 15.97 1.47
N SER A 681 -23.57 16.91 1.68
CA SER A 681 -24.07 17.27 3.01
C SER A 681 -24.94 16.16 3.63
N PRO A 682 -24.76 15.82 4.92
CA PRO A 682 -25.55 14.78 5.57
C PRO A 682 -26.96 15.21 6.02
N VAL A 683 -27.23 16.52 6.11
CA VAL A 683 -28.43 17.09 6.76
C VAL A 683 -29.53 17.41 5.75
N VAL A 684 -30.79 17.11 6.09
CA VAL A 684 -31.99 17.33 5.25
C VAL A 684 -32.57 18.76 5.40
N SER A 685 -32.17 19.51 6.43
CA SER A 685 -32.77 20.82 6.75
C SER A 685 -32.55 21.91 5.71
N LEU A 686 -31.47 21.80 4.92
CA LEU A 686 -31.17 22.68 3.80
C LEU A 686 -31.11 21.85 2.51
N THR A 687 -31.85 22.28 1.49
CA THR A 687 -31.91 21.58 0.21
C THR A 687 -30.59 21.73 -0.55
N GLU A 688 -30.15 20.64 -1.21
CA GLU A 688 -29.01 20.66 -2.12
C GLU A 688 -29.10 21.82 -3.13
N GLY A 689 -27.97 22.46 -3.40
CA GLY A 689 -27.86 23.57 -4.33
C GLY A 689 -28.38 24.90 -3.79
N ARG A 690 -29.00 24.97 -2.61
CA ARG A 690 -29.52 26.22 -2.04
C ARG A 690 -28.39 27.23 -1.79
N LEU A 691 -28.59 28.49 -2.20
CA LEU A 691 -27.64 29.57 -1.94
C LEU A 691 -27.77 30.05 -0.48
N VAL A 692 -26.64 30.10 0.22
CA VAL A 692 -26.55 30.49 1.63
C VAL A 692 -25.40 31.46 1.88
N ALA A 693 -25.52 32.20 2.97
CA ALA A 693 -24.51 33.11 3.50
C ALA A 693 -24.27 32.84 4.98
N GLY A 694 -23.06 33.14 5.45
CA GLY A 694 -22.72 32.98 6.87
C GLY A 694 -21.36 33.57 7.24
N ILE A 695 -20.96 33.33 8.48
CA ILE A 695 -19.62 33.61 8.99
C ILE A 695 -18.97 32.29 9.36
N VAL A 696 -17.70 32.13 8.98
CA VAL A 696 -16.89 30.96 9.31
C VAL A 696 -15.62 31.38 10.03
N SER A 697 -15.15 30.54 10.95
CA SER A 697 -13.81 30.67 11.49
C SER A 697 -12.81 29.97 10.56
N SER A 698 -12.10 30.73 9.73
CA SER A 698 -11.07 30.22 8.82
C SER A 698 -10.05 31.30 8.49
N LEU A 699 -8.77 30.96 8.64
CA LEU A 699 -7.65 31.82 8.21
C LEU A 699 -7.47 31.81 6.68
N HIS A 700 -7.91 30.75 6.01
CA HIS A 700 -7.56 30.47 4.62
C HIS A 700 -8.78 30.53 3.70
N LEU A 701 -8.56 30.89 2.43
CA LEU A 701 -9.54 30.75 1.35
C LEU A 701 -9.64 29.28 0.97
N THR A 702 -10.85 28.81 0.68
CA THR A 702 -11.11 27.42 0.31
C THR A 702 -12.34 27.30 -0.57
N THR A 703 -12.40 26.23 -1.35
CA THR A 703 -13.59 25.88 -2.15
C THR A 703 -14.72 25.28 -1.35
N THR A 704 -14.44 24.69 -0.18
CA THR A 704 -15.45 23.97 0.61
C THR A 704 -15.27 24.24 2.09
N ILE A 705 -16.36 24.50 2.80
CA ILE A 705 -16.38 24.64 4.27
C ILE A 705 -17.46 23.75 4.86
N ALA A 706 -17.22 23.25 6.08
CA ALA A 706 -18.24 22.65 6.92
C ALA A 706 -18.67 23.67 7.96
N VAL A 707 -19.96 23.97 8.04
CA VAL A 707 -20.54 24.95 8.97
C VAL A 707 -21.78 24.38 9.62
N HIS A 708 -22.08 24.81 10.84
CA HIS A 708 -23.31 24.42 11.52
C HIS A 708 -24.53 24.88 10.70
N ALA A 709 -25.52 24.02 10.51
CA ALA A 709 -26.69 24.31 9.69
C ALA A 709 -27.49 25.53 10.19
N GLU A 710 -27.47 25.77 11.50
CA GLU A 710 -28.15 26.91 12.13
C GLU A 710 -27.31 28.20 12.12
N ALA A 711 -26.04 28.18 11.72
CA ALA A 711 -25.19 29.37 11.66
C ALA A 711 -25.24 30.09 10.29
N VAL A 712 -26.08 29.61 9.37
CA VAL A 712 -26.22 30.14 8.00
C VAL A 712 -27.63 30.60 7.72
N ALA A 713 -27.77 31.53 6.76
CA ALA A 713 -29.08 32.00 6.29
C ALA A 713 -29.20 31.84 4.77
N CYS A 714 -30.43 31.59 4.30
CA CYS A 714 -30.71 31.45 2.87
C CYS A 714 -30.70 32.80 2.14
N LEU A 715 -30.22 32.80 0.90
CA LEU A 715 -30.28 33.92 -0.03
C LEU A 715 -31.24 33.61 -1.20
N SER A 716 -31.60 34.66 -1.96
CA SER A 716 -32.24 34.47 -3.27
C SER A 716 -31.19 34.03 -4.30
N ASP A 717 -31.54 33.21 -5.28
CA ASP A 717 -30.60 32.83 -6.34
C ASP A 717 -30.09 34.05 -7.13
N ASP A 718 -30.88 35.13 -7.23
CA ASP A 718 -30.48 36.40 -7.85
C ASP A 718 -29.32 37.10 -7.11
N ASP A 719 -29.11 36.80 -5.83
CA ASP A 719 -28.04 37.40 -5.02
C ASP A 719 -26.65 36.85 -5.35
N GLU A 720 -26.56 35.72 -6.07
CA GLU A 720 -25.27 35.11 -6.42
C GLU A 720 -24.38 36.06 -7.24
N CYS A 721 -24.97 36.90 -8.09
CA CYS A 721 -24.23 37.89 -8.87
C CYS A 721 -23.53 38.95 -8.00
N LYS A 722 -23.92 39.09 -6.73
CA LYS A 722 -23.38 40.04 -5.74
C LYS A 722 -22.61 39.34 -4.62
N ALA A 723 -22.24 38.07 -4.80
CA ALA A 723 -21.64 37.24 -3.76
C ALA A 723 -20.42 37.89 -3.04
N GLU A 724 -19.57 38.63 -3.76
CA GLU A 724 -18.42 39.34 -3.18
C GLU A 724 -18.86 40.48 -2.26
N ASP A 725 -19.80 41.30 -2.72
CA ASP A 725 -20.31 42.42 -1.93
C ASP A 725 -21.04 41.92 -0.69
N ILE A 726 -21.79 40.81 -0.81
CA ILE A 726 -22.45 40.16 0.33
C ILE A 726 -21.39 39.64 1.30
N ALA A 727 -20.47 38.78 0.86
CA ALA A 727 -19.42 38.20 1.70
C ALA A 727 -18.60 39.29 2.42
N GLY A 728 -18.23 40.37 1.71
CA GLY A 728 -17.48 41.51 2.25
C GLY A 728 -18.27 42.42 3.20
N SER A 729 -19.61 42.35 3.18
CA SER A 729 -20.50 43.13 4.05
C SER A 729 -20.91 42.37 5.31
N LEU A 730 -21.01 41.03 5.24
CA LEU A 730 -21.62 40.18 6.26
C LEU A 730 -20.99 40.37 7.65
N LEU A 731 -19.67 40.29 7.75
CA LEU A 731 -19.00 40.38 9.04
C LEU A 731 -19.27 41.72 9.74
N GLY A 732 -19.22 42.83 9.01
CA GLY A 732 -19.52 44.16 9.56
C GLY A 732 -20.98 44.31 10.02
N LEU A 733 -21.92 43.78 9.23
CA LEU A 733 -23.35 43.78 9.58
C LEU A 733 -23.61 42.92 10.82
N VAL A 734 -23.09 41.69 10.88
CA VAL A 734 -23.27 40.78 12.01
C VAL A 734 -22.66 41.35 13.29
N ILE A 735 -21.43 41.87 13.25
CA ILE A 735 -20.81 42.54 14.42
C ILE A 735 -21.74 43.65 14.94
N THR A 736 -22.34 44.43 14.03
CA THR A 736 -23.22 45.53 14.42
C THR A 736 -24.54 45.06 15.01
N GLN A 737 -25.11 43.97 14.48
CA GLN A 737 -26.34 43.36 15.03
C GLN A 737 -26.11 42.78 16.42
N LEU A 738 -25.03 42.00 16.58
CA LEU A 738 -24.62 41.41 17.85
C LEU A 738 -24.35 42.48 18.91
N ALA A 739 -23.59 43.52 18.57
CA ALA A 739 -23.28 44.62 19.48
C ALA A 739 -24.52 45.44 19.89
N SER A 740 -25.55 45.46 19.05
CA SER A 740 -26.79 46.22 19.33
C SER A 740 -27.78 45.44 20.20
N GLY A 741 -27.70 44.10 20.23
CA GLY A 741 -28.61 43.21 20.95
C GLY A 741 -30.04 43.21 20.40
N ARG A 742 -30.23 43.48 19.09
CA ARG A 742 -31.54 43.68 18.46
C ARG A 742 -31.88 42.54 17.48
N PHE A 743 -32.24 41.37 17.99
CA PHE A 743 -32.56 40.20 17.14
C PHE A 743 -34.05 40.04 16.79
N VAL A 744 -34.91 41.01 17.12
CA VAL A 744 -36.36 40.88 16.90
C VAL A 744 -36.93 42.14 16.21
N ASN A 745 -37.46 41.92 15.01
CA ASN A 745 -38.31 42.79 14.17
C ASN A 745 -37.68 44.09 13.59
N ALA A 746 -37.45 44.07 12.28
CA ALA A 746 -37.07 45.21 11.44
C ALA A 746 -38.07 46.41 11.50
N SER A 747 -39.30 46.19 11.98
CA SER A 747 -40.32 47.24 12.14
C SER A 747 -40.11 48.14 13.37
N SER A 748 -39.20 47.79 14.28
CA SER A 748 -38.85 48.55 15.50
C SER A 748 -37.80 49.67 15.27
N LEU A 749 -37.16 49.68 14.10
CA LEU A 749 -35.97 50.51 13.78
C LEU A 749 -36.18 52.04 13.69
N ARG A 750 -37.37 52.58 14.01
CA ARG A 750 -37.70 54.02 13.79
C ARG A 750 -37.91 54.88 15.05
N LYS A 751 -37.66 54.38 16.27
CA LYS A 751 -37.63 55.27 17.45
C LYS A 751 -36.28 55.97 17.57
N LYS A 752 -36.22 57.22 17.10
CA LYS A 752 -35.11 58.18 17.25
C LYS A 752 -34.79 58.41 18.73
N SER A 753 -33.88 57.62 19.29
CA SER A 753 -33.08 58.05 20.44
C SER A 753 -31.86 58.79 19.91
N LYS A 754 -31.62 60.01 20.38
CA LYS A 754 -30.37 60.75 20.12
C LYS A 754 -29.22 60.03 20.82
N SER A 755 -28.60 59.05 20.16
CA SER A 755 -27.41 58.37 20.69
C SER A 755 -26.20 59.31 20.71
N LYS A 756 -25.36 59.20 21.74
CA LYS A 756 -24.15 60.01 21.92
C LYS A 756 -22.94 59.51 21.09
N GLY A 757 -23.11 58.42 20.34
CA GLY A 757 -22.13 57.89 19.37
C GLY A 757 -21.64 56.48 19.72
N ILE A 758 -21.09 55.77 18.73
CA ILE A 758 -20.49 54.44 18.87
C ILE A 758 -18.97 54.59 18.77
N LEU A 759 -18.25 54.09 19.76
CA LEU A 759 -16.79 54.03 19.72
C LEU A 759 -16.36 52.77 18.98
N LEU A 760 -15.67 52.93 17.85
CA LEU A 760 -15.07 51.82 17.11
C LEU A 760 -13.55 51.78 17.34
N MET A 761 -13.02 50.62 17.72
CA MET A 761 -11.59 50.41 17.96
C MET A 761 -11.11 49.09 17.34
N HIS A 762 -9.83 49.02 16.97
CA HIS A 762 -9.17 47.77 16.55
C HIS A 762 -9.86 47.02 15.40
N ALA A 763 -10.55 47.75 14.51
CA ALA A 763 -10.99 47.20 13.23
C ALA A 763 -9.85 47.35 12.22
N SER A 764 -9.55 46.30 11.47
CA SER A 764 -8.57 46.39 10.39
C SER A 764 -8.95 47.41 9.31
N ASP A 765 -7.96 47.86 8.54
CA ASP A 765 -8.16 48.81 7.44
C ASP A 765 -9.17 48.33 6.39
N HIS A 766 -9.28 47.02 6.20
CA HIS A 766 -10.23 46.45 5.25
C HIS A 766 -11.64 46.31 5.85
N LEU A 767 -11.79 45.94 7.12
CA LEU A 767 -13.12 45.79 7.75
C LEU A 767 -13.74 47.15 8.12
N ALA A 768 -12.94 48.11 8.59
CA ALA A 768 -13.43 49.38 9.14
C ALA A 768 -14.41 50.16 8.22
N PRO A 769 -14.18 50.28 6.89
CA PRO A 769 -15.14 50.90 5.98
C PRO A 769 -16.50 50.19 5.92
N SER A 770 -16.51 48.85 5.83
CA SER A 770 -17.72 48.03 5.79
C SER A 770 -18.48 48.12 7.10
N LEU A 771 -17.78 48.09 8.22
CA LEU A 771 -18.36 48.24 9.56
C LEU A 771 -18.96 49.65 9.78
N ARG A 772 -18.29 50.72 9.32
CA ARG A 772 -18.85 52.08 9.34
C ARG A 772 -20.12 52.20 8.50
N TRP A 773 -20.13 51.56 7.34
CA TRP A 773 -21.32 51.49 6.49
C TRP A 773 -22.44 50.74 7.21
N ALA A 774 -22.17 49.57 7.79
CA ALA A 774 -23.14 48.77 8.55
C ALA A 774 -23.75 49.53 9.74
N ILE A 775 -22.93 50.27 10.51
CA ILE A 775 -23.39 51.10 11.63
C ILE A 775 -24.34 52.21 11.16
N ARG A 776 -24.09 52.82 10.00
CA ARG A 776 -24.97 53.85 9.42
C ARG A 776 -26.31 53.25 9.01
N GLN A 777 -26.32 52.05 8.42
CA GLN A 777 -27.54 51.37 7.99
C GLN A 777 -28.43 50.93 9.16
N THR A 778 -27.82 50.40 10.23
CA THR A 778 -28.54 49.75 11.33
C THR A 778 -28.97 50.70 12.46
N ASN A 779 -28.14 51.70 12.78
CA ASN A 779 -28.28 52.48 14.02
C ASN A 779 -28.36 53.99 13.81
N ASN A 780 -28.15 54.49 12.58
CA ASN A 780 -28.13 55.92 12.23
C ASN A 780 -27.33 56.80 13.23
N SER A 781 -26.29 56.20 13.84
CA SER A 781 -25.53 56.76 14.96
C SER A 781 -24.17 57.27 14.47
N LYS A 782 -23.64 58.31 15.12
CA LYS A 782 -22.31 58.85 14.78
C LYS A 782 -21.22 57.88 15.25
N VAL A 783 -20.41 57.35 14.33
CA VAL A 783 -19.20 56.60 14.66
C VAL A 783 -18.13 57.60 15.13
N VAL A 784 -17.53 57.32 16.28
CA VAL A 784 -16.42 58.07 16.86
C VAL A 784 -15.22 57.13 16.90
N GLU A 785 -14.09 57.59 16.37
CA GLU A 785 -12.83 56.86 16.38
C GLU A 785 -11.83 57.61 17.24
N VAL A 786 -11.03 56.88 18.00
CA VAL A 786 -9.89 57.47 18.70
C VAL A 786 -8.75 57.59 17.70
N LYS A 787 -8.40 58.81 17.32
CA LYS A 787 -7.11 59.06 16.66
C LYS A 787 -6.03 58.80 17.70
N ALA A 788 -5.03 57.96 17.37
CA ALA A 788 -3.93 57.54 18.24
C ALA A 788 -3.66 58.51 19.40
N GLY A 789 -4.00 58.07 20.62
CA GLY A 789 -3.99 58.87 21.83
C GLY A 789 -3.63 58.01 23.03
N THR A 790 -3.32 58.65 24.14
CA THR A 790 -3.00 57.98 25.41
C THR A 790 -4.20 57.15 25.91
N PRO A 791 -4.01 56.18 26.82
CA PRO A 791 -5.12 55.46 27.44
C PRO A 791 -6.19 56.38 28.06
N ALA A 792 -5.79 57.58 28.53
CA ALA A 792 -6.70 58.60 29.03
C ALA A 792 -7.63 59.17 27.94
N ASP A 793 -7.11 59.38 26.72
CA ASP A 793 -7.88 59.89 25.58
C ASP A 793 -8.93 58.86 25.10
N ILE A 794 -8.56 57.57 25.16
CA ILE A 794 -9.47 56.45 24.87
C ILE A 794 -10.62 56.43 25.87
N VAL A 795 -10.31 56.51 27.17
CA VAL A 795 -11.30 56.52 28.25
C VAL A 795 -12.20 57.75 28.16
N GLU A 796 -11.65 58.93 27.87
CA GLU A 796 -12.43 60.15 27.69
C GLU A 796 -13.39 60.03 26.50
N THR A 797 -12.92 59.53 25.37
CA THR A 797 -13.74 59.35 24.16
C THR A 797 -14.83 58.30 24.41
N ALA A 798 -14.48 57.16 25.02
CA ALA A 798 -15.42 56.11 25.42
C ALA A 798 -16.49 56.62 26.42
N SER A 799 -16.12 57.54 27.31
CA SER A 799 -17.06 58.17 28.25
C SER A 799 -18.16 59.01 27.54
N ARG A 800 -17.96 59.37 26.27
CA ARG A 800 -18.92 60.12 25.45
C ARG A 800 -19.78 59.22 24.55
N CYS A 801 -19.46 57.94 24.39
CA CYS A 801 -20.19 57.00 23.51
C CYS A 801 -21.13 56.06 24.28
N ASP A 802 -22.20 55.56 23.68
CA ASP A 802 -23.18 54.66 24.36
C ASP A 802 -22.86 53.17 24.18
N LEU A 803 -22.03 52.84 23.20
CA LEU A 803 -21.63 51.48 22.84
C LEU A 803 -20.17 51.50 22.36
N ILE A 804 -19.40 50.50 22.80
CA ILE A 804 -18.02 50.26 22.38
C ILE A 804 -17.96 48.98 21.57
N ILE A 805 -17.41 49.03 20.36
CA ILE A 805 -17.23 47.88 19.48
C ILE A 805 -15.73 47.75 19.22
N SER A 806 -15.12 46.62 19.61
CA SER A 806 -13.66 46.43 19.50
C SER A 806 -13.22 45.06 19.00
N GLY A 807 -12.19 45.05 18.15
CA GLY A 807 -11.56 43.83 17.62
C GLY A 807 -10.38 43.32 18.45
N SER A 808 -10.13 43.91 19.63
CA SER A 808 -8.99 43.54 20.46
C SER A 808 -9.13 42.13 21.02
N GLN A 809 -7.98 41.47 21.14
CA GLN A 809 -7.80 40.21 21.87
C GLN A 809 -6.99 40.40 23.16
N ASP A 810 -6.47 41.61 23.41
CA ASP A 810 -5.61 41.90 24.55
C ASP A 810 -6.45 42.23 25.80
N PRO A 811 -6.31 41.45 26.90
CA PRO A 811 -6.97 41.75 28.17
C PRO A 811 -6.62 43.13 28.73
N LEU A 812 -5.48 43.71 28.34
CA LEU A 812 -5.05 45.05 28.76
C LEU A 812 -5.99 46.15 28.24
N ASP A 813 -6.55 46.00 27.04
CA ASP A 813 -7.48 46.98 26.46
C ASP A 813 -8.81 47.04 27.24
N GLU A 814 -9.24 45.91 27.81
CA GLU A 814 -10.40 45.86 28.69
C GLU A 814 -10.13 46.52 30.03
N GLN A 815 -8.93 46.34 30.58
CA GLN A 815 -8.52 47.03 31.81
C GLN A 815 -8.53 48.55 31.61
N ILE A 816 -8.07 49.03 30.45
CA ILE A 816 -8.12 50.45 30.07
C ILE A 816 -9.57 50.95 30.03
N LEU A 817 -10.50 50.17 29.47
CA LEU A 817 -11.91 50.54 29.34
C LEU A 817 -12.77 50.29 30.61
N SER A 818 -12.25 49.54 31.58
CA SER A 818 -12.94 49.19 32.83
C SER A 818 -13.59 50.37 33.60
N PRO A 819 -13.01 51.60 33.65
CA PRO A 819 -13.63 52.73 34.34
C PRO A 819 -14.90 53.24 33.64
N VAL A 820 -15.05 52.94 32.34
CA VAL A 820 -16.22 53.32 31.53
C VAL A 820 -17.26 52.21 31.55
N LEU A 821 -16.82 50.95 31.46
CA LEU A 821 -17.70 49.78 31.48
C LEU A 821 -18.43 49.62 32.82
N SER A 822 -17.75 49.90 33.94
CA SER A 822 -18.33 49.91 35.30
C SER A 822 -19.46 50.93 35.50
N ARG A 823 -19.61 51.91 34.59
CA ARG A 823 -20.71 52.90 34.59
C ARG A 823 -21.94 52.44 33.79
N GLY A 824 -22.05 51.15 33.47
CA GLY A 824 -23.20 50.55 32.80
C GLY A 824 -23.24 50.76 31.29
N LYS A 825 -22.09 51.00 30.65
CA LYS A 825 -21.98 51.12 29.19
C LYS A 825 -21.88 49.76 28.54
N ARG A 826 -22.46 49.62 27.34
CA ARG A 826 -22.41 48.37 26.56
C ARG A 826 -21.11 48.27 25.79
N SER A 827 -20.55 47.07 25.70
CA SER A 827 -19.39 46.76 24.88
C SER A 827 -19.50 45.41 24.19
N PHE A 828 -18.93 45.29 23.00
CA PHE A 828 -18.84 44.04 22.26
C PHE A 828 -17.45 43.87 21.67
N PHE A 829 -16.83 42.71 21.95
CA PHE A 829 -15.48 42.38 21.51
C PHE A 829 -15.52 41.14 20.61
N TRP A 830 -15.44 41.34 19.29
CA TRP A 830 -15.80 40.26 18.35
C TRP A 830 -14.72 39.18 18.18
N ASN A 831 -13.45 39.50 18.48
CA ASN A 831 -12.31 38.59 18.37
C ASN A 831 -11.89 37.94 19.71
N ARG A 832 -12.64 38.20 20.79
CA ARG A 832 -12.31 37.73 22.13
C ARG A 832 -12.50 36.21 22.25
N ALA A 833 -11.58 35.55 22.96
CA ALA A 833 -11.45 34.09 22.92
C ALA A 833 -12.65 33.31 23.53
N HIS A 834 -13.40 33.87 24.49
CA HIS A 834 -14.39 33.12 25.26
C HIS A 834 -15.87 33.45 24.94
N ASP A 835 -16.16 34.65 24.44
CA ASP A 835 -17.51 35.16 24.13
C ASP A 835 -17.56 35.96 22.80
N GLY A 836 -16.46 35.95 22.03
CA GLY A 836 -16.41 36.52 20.68
C GLY A 836 -17.18 35.66 19.66
N ILE A 837 -17.16 36.08 18.38
CA ILE A 837 -17.94 35.41 17.33
C ILE A 837 -17.45 33.97 17.11
N ALA A 838 -16.14 33.73 17.14
CA ALA A 838 -15.58 32.38 16.96
C ALA A 838 -16.00 31.41 18.10
N ALA A 839 -16.01 31.90 19.34
CA ALA A 839 -16.49 31.13 20.49
C ALA A 839 -18.00 30.86 20.37
N THR A 840 -18.78 31.89 20.00
CA THR A 840 -20.24 31.78 19.83
C THR A 840 -20.61 30.81 18.70
N LEU A 841 -19.89 30.82 17.57
CA LEU A 841 -20.07 29.83 16.48
C LEU A 841 -19.92 28.39 16.97
N SER A 842 -19.12 28.15 18.01
CA SER A 842 -18.87 26.83 18.57
C SER A 842 -19.86 26.45 19.67
N SER A 843 -20.28 27.42 20.51
CA SER A 843 -21.15 27.17 21.67
C SER A 843 -22.64 27.36 21.39
N ASP A 844 -23.00 28.32 20.55
CA ASP A 844 -24.39 28.75 20.27
C ASP A 844 -24.53 29.27 18.81
N PRO A 845 -24.48 28.36 17.82
CA PRO A 845 -24.49 28.73 16.40
C PRO A 845 -25.80 29.40 15.95
N GLU A 846 -26.92 29.13 16.62
CA GLU A 846 -28.24 29.70 16.30
C GLU A 846 -28.25 31.23 16.42
N ILE A 847 -27.59 31.78 17.44
CA ILE A 847 -27.41 33.23 17.61
C ILE A 847 -26.73 33.85 16.39
N ILE A 848 -25.73 33.18 15.83
CA ILE A 848 -25.03 33.66 14.64
C ILE A 848 -25.94 33.57 13.41
N GLY A 849 -26.69 32.48 13.25
CA GLY A 849 -27.71 32.36 12.20
C GLY A 849 -28.71 33.50 12.20
N PHE A 850 -29.29 33.81 13.36
CA PHE A 850 -30.21 34.94 13.51
C PHE A 850 -29.54 36.28 13.19
N ALA A 851 -28.28 36.46 13.60
CA ALA A 851 -27.53 37.67 13.29
C ALA A 851 -27.27 37.82 11.78
N VAL A 852 -26.96 36.72 11.09
CA VAL A 852 -26.76 36.68 9.64
C VAL A 852 -28.08 36.97 8.90
N GLU A 853 -29.19 36.36 9.32
CA GLU A 853 -30.51 36.62 8.73
C GLU A 853 -30.93 38.10 8.94
N ALA A 854 -30.74 38.63 10.15
CA ALA A 854 -30.98 40.04 10.45
C ALA A 854 -30.07 40.96 9.63
N ALA A 855 -28.82 40.57 9.39
CA ALA A 855 -27.88 41.31 8.55
C ALA A 855 -28.36 41.39 7.09
N ILE A 856 -28.78 40.26 6.51
CA ILE A 856 -29.30 40.18 5.14
C ILE A 856 -30.57 41.03 4.99
N ASN A 857 -31.51 40.90 5.93
CA ASN A 857 -32.74 41.68 5.94
C ASN A 857 -32.48 43.18 6.10
N CYS A 858 -31.50 43.57 6.91
CA CYS A 858 -31.13 44.97 7.11
C CYS A 858 -30.45 45.59 5.88
N ALA A 859 -29.68 44.81 5.13
CA ALA A 859 -29.03 45.27 3.90
C ALA A 859 -30.07 45.63 2.82
N ASN A 860 -31.22 44.94 2.78
CA ASN A 860 -32.32 45.19 1.85
C ASN A 860 -31.84 45.31 0.38
N GLY A 861 -30.93 44.43 -0.02
CA GLY A 861 -30.32 44.40 -1.36
C GLY A 861 -29.23 45.45 -1.63
N CYS A 862 -28.93 46.33 -0.67
CA CYS A 862 -27.80 47.26 -0.71
C CYS A 862 -26.63 46.69 0.09
N TRP A 863 -25.52 46.42 -0.58
CA TRP A 863 -24.31 45.85 0.01
C TRP A 863 -23.15 46.85 -0.03
N TYR A 864 -22.19 46.71 0.89
CA TYR A 864 -20.97 47.50 0.85
C TYR A 864 -20.12 47.05 -0.34
N HIS A 865 -19.97 47.95 -1.32
CA HIS A 865 -19.13 47.72 -2.47
C HIS A 865 -17.69 48.15 -2.18
N GLY A 866 -16.78 47.19 -2.05
CA GLY A 866 -15.37 47.45 -1.81
C GLY A 866 -14.52 46.19 -1.99
N ASN A 867 -13.20 46.36 -2.12
CA ASN A 867 -12.25 45.25 -2.38
C ASN A 867 -11.93 44.44 -1.10
N ASN A 868 -12.98 43.92 -0.48
CA ASN A 868 -12.94 43.24 0.83
C ASN A 868 -13.32 41.76 0.76
N ALA A 869 -13.64 41.24 -0.43
CA ALA A 869 -13.93 39.84 -0.69
C ALA A 869 -13.40 39.45 -2.07
N ILE A 870 -13.30 38.14 -2.31
CA ILE A 870 -12.85 37.55 -3.57
C ILE A 870 -13.75 36.37 -3.93
N ARG A 871 -14.05 36.19 -5.22
CA ARG A 871 -14.67 34.93 -5.66
C ARG A 871 -13.61 33.85 -5.73
N ILE A 872 -13.99 32.65 -5.30
CA ILE A 872 -13.07 31.52 -5.26
C ILE A 872 -12.55 31.16 -6.66
N LYS A 873 -13.37 31.31 -7.69
CA LYS A 873 -13.00 31.05 -9.10
C LYS A 873 -11.95 32.03 -9.67
N ASP A 874 -11.81 33.21 -9.07
CA ASP A 874 -10.89 34.26 -9.55
C ASP A 874 -9.49 34.14 -8.88
N ILE A 875 -9.31 33.18 -7.98
CA ILE A 875 -8.04 32.91 -7.32
C ILE A 875 -7.09 32.24 -8.33
N PRO A 876 -5.84 32.73 -8.49
CA PRO A 876 -4.87 32.11 -9.38
C PRO A 876 -4.48 30.71 -8.85
N LEU A 877 -4.70 29.68 -9.66
CA LEU A 877 -4.44 28.29 -9.30
C LEU A 877 -3.25 27.69 -10.07
N PRO A 878 -2.52 26.72 -9.49
CA PRO A 878 -1.53 25.93 -10.20
C PRO A 878 -2.15 25.18 -11.40
N PRO A 879 -1.35 24.89 -12.46
CA PRO A 879 -1.81 24.04 -13.55
C PRO A 879 -2.28 22.66 -13.05
N PRO A 880 -3.35 22.07 -13.64
CA PRO A 880 -3.80 20.72 -13.31
C PRO A 880 -2.65 19.71 -13.40
N GLY A 881 -2.52 18.84 -12.39
CA GLY A 881 -1.47 17.83 -12.32
C GLY A 881 -0.16 18.28 -11.67
N THR A 882 0.00 19.58 -11.35
CA THR A 882 1.13 20.10 -10.56
C THR A 882 1.15 19.46 -9.18
N LEU A 883 2.31 19.09 -8.66
CA LEU A 883 2.44 18.58 -7.30
C LEU A 883 2.26 19.72 -6.29
N VAL A 884 1.25 19.58 -5.43
CA VAL A 884 0.95 20.54 -4.35
C VAL A 884 0.91 19.82 -3.00
N PRO A 885 1.16 20.51 -1.87
CA PRO A 885 1.05 19.87 -0.57
C PRO A 885 -0.37 19.42 -0.27
N SER A 886 -0.52 18.31 0.43
CA SER A 886 -1.79 17.83 0.96
C SER A 886 -2.06 18.48 2.32
N SER A 887 -3.27 19.02 2.54
CA SER A 887 -3.65 19.61 3.83
C SER A 887 -4.00 18.58 4.91
N THR A 888 -4.10 17.30 4.53
CA THR A 888 -4.42 16.20 5.45
C THR A 888 -3.19 15.72 6.20
N ASN A 889 -3.08 16.12 7.46
CA ASN A 889 -2.56 15.20 8.47
C ASN A 889 -3.69 14.21 8.77
N LEU A 890 -3.76 13.11 8.01
CA LEU A 890 -4.75 12.05 8.24
C LEU A 890 -4.63 11.47 9.67
N PHE A 891 -3.45 11.60 10.27
CA PHE A 891 -3.09 11.23 11.62
C PHE A 891 -2.35 12.42 12.26
N ASP A 892 -2.67 12.71 13.52
CA ASP A 892 -2.01 13.74 14.31
C ASP A 892 -0.60 13.26 14.72
N PRO A 893 0.47 14.02 14.46
CA PRO A 893 1.82 13.63 14.84
C PRO A 893 2.02 13.46 16.36
N GLU A 894 1.17 14.04 17.21
CA GLU A 894 1.26 13.96 18.67
C GLU A 894 0.57 12.72 19.26
N ARG A 895 -0.08 11.89 18.43
CA ARG A 895 -0.95 10.80 18.90
C ARG A 895 -0.46 9.42 18.44
N ALA A 896 -0.56 8.44 19.33
CA ALA A 896 -0.26 7.05 19.00
C ALA A 896 -1.52 6.36 18.46
N TYR A 897 -1.47 5.89 17.22
CA TYR A 897 -2.57 5.17 16.57
C TYR A 897 -2.26 3.69 16.49
N LEU A 898 -2.99 2.86 17.22
CA LEU A 898 -2.92 1.42 17.11
C LEU A 898 -4.16 0.91 16.36
N LEU A 899 -3.99 0.63 15.07
CA LEU A 899 -5.02 -0.07 14.29
C LEU A 899 -4.63 -1.54 14.16
N VAL A 900 -5.05 -2.33 15.15
CA VAL A 900 -4.90 -3.80 15.11
C VAL A 900 -6.25 -4.39 14.71
N GLY A 901 -6.23 -5.21 13.66
CA GLY A 901 -7.42 -5.71 12.98
C GLY A 901 -8.58 -6.10 13.90
N GLY A 902 -9.72 -5.45 13.69
CA GLY A 902 -11.02 -5.94 14.10
C GLY A 902 -11.71 -6.53 12.89
N ILE A 903 -11.70 -7.85 12.77
CA ILE A 903 -12.48 -8.59 11.81
C ILE A 903 -13.98 -8.39 12.12
N GLY A 904 -14.80 -8.04 11.12
CA GLY A 904 -16.27 -7.97 11.22
C GLY A 904 -16.86 -6.73 11.90
N GLY A 905 -18.18 -6.75 12.12
CA GLY A 905 -19.01 -5.60 12.53
C GLY A 905 -18.61 -4.89 13.84
N LEU A 906 -17.75 -5.50 14.67
CA LEU A 906 -17.21 -4.89 15.88
C LEU A 906 -16.18 -3.78 15.56
N GLY A 907 -15.29 -3.99 14.58
CA GLY A 907 -14.32 -2.98 14.17
C GLY A 907 -15.00 -1.73 13.60
N ILE A 908 -16.08 -1.94 12.86
CA ILE A 908 -16.92 -0.85 12.35
C ILE A 908 -17.72 -0.18 13.46
N ARG A 909 -18.27 -0.91 14.43
CA ARG A 909 -18.97 -0.30 15.58
C ARG A 909 -18.03 0.48 16.49
N ILE A 910 -16.77 0.05 16.63
CA ILE A 910 -15.76 0.79 17.36
C ILE A 910 -15.32 2.03 16.58
N ALA A 911 -15.11 1.92 15.26
CA ALA A 911 -14.82 3.09 14.42
C ALA A 911 -15.98 4.10 14.40
N LEU A 912 -17.22 3.60 14.37
CA LEU A 912 -18.44 4.39 14.43
C LEU A 912 -18.60 5.02 15.82
N TRP A 913 -18.38 4.28 16.92
CA TRP A 913 -18.38 4.81 18.28
C TRP A 913 -17.28 5.87 18.49
N MET A 914 -16.07 5.68 17.96
CA MET A 914 -14.98 6.67 18.01
C MET A 914 -15.32 7.94 17.24
N TYR A 915 -16.04 7.80 16.11
CA TYR A 915 -16.55 8.91 15.31
C TYR A 915 -17.71 9.63 16.01
N GLU A 916 -18.68 8.89 16.54
CA GLU A 916 -19.90 9.37 17.22
C GLU A 916 -19.59 10.06 18.56
N GLU A 917 -18.64 9.53 19.34
CA GLU A 917 -18.27 10.08 20.66
C GLU A 917 -17.30 11.27 20.57
N ARG A 918 -17.01 11.79 19.36
CA ARG A 918 -16.03 12.86 19.11
C ARG A 918 -14.75 12.66 19.93
N VAL A 919 -14.25 11.42 20.00
CA VAL A 919 -13.02 11.11 20.72
C VAL A 919 -11.87 11.79 19.99
N THR A 920 -11.62 13.04 20.39
CA THR A 920 -10.33 13.66 20.26
C THR A 920 -9.42 12.78 21.11
N LEU A 921 -8.67 11.90 20.44
CA LEU A 921 -7.65 11.01 21.00
C LEU A 921 -6.54 11.81 21.72
N SER A 922 -6.83 12.55 22.81
CA SER A 922 -5.94 13.47 23.55
C SER A 922 -4.51 13.55 23.01
#